data_AF-A0AAD9EY06-F1
#
_entry.id   AF-A0AAD9EY06-F1
#
_cell.length_a   1.000
_cell.length_b   1.000
_cell.length_c   1.000
_cell.angle_alpha   90.00
_cell.angle_beta   90.00
_cell.angle_gamma   90.00
#
_symmetry.space_group_name_H-M   'P 1'
#
loop_
_entity.id
_entity.type
_entity.pdbx_description
1 polymer ?
#
loop_
_entity_poly.entity_id
_entity_poly.type
_entity_poly.pdbx_seq_one_letter_code
_entity_poly.pdbx_strand_id
1 'polypeptide(L)'
;MQSTRGEGGEGAGEEEARPEGSRQTEEVSELQDGGKEAAEDRGAPVLAAATQSVSQNQSGPEPDDTTPQLRPVHTGLDDFSAATNSEFIVLDSEHPLVRRQQVALNRQLSNQLERIDLGLKEKLANEKEDDKHLQELGVGMYGVQEQLARLQTRLDDRQHTKAEAEAKRQQARDQLEEIKRQYSNITGQDRKDKANASQLQAEIDNLMQHLVFTQGVSEDLSSNVKALKNARRKAGAEKNQAEEQKFQQDLYVERLTKDKERLTEQIAMYEAQAKAQAEETHAAKEALSEAEMEMESLVLARNQLLQQWSGSLVGMRRRDEAFSAMQDAVRTVEHQVILLDREIEGYKRSTNEEQEENEKLTMQLNWSHDGATSRKLIIQKQAQGEALQAHYSSCLRTLRETERTLARLSKETSAHHAEVIDQRRQLQKESAVRLEIEDKIMTHIQQKLTHNKAAKYSQRLTSRIATLKREKSFRLWQLENDVVAVGQEISKASQHLESLGLTTEALDEKIARSNKLLTTIQAKMSSFVTLIAQKQASIATCNKKIYQIAAKTGHEDLSPLQIKVEAIRAQIEELAVRIKSDQQLWMMRQGTLVAMTHEIEANSKEMLKLQTEYTAMQQKKIRWRIEAEHHEETELEKNAKMLRGDLLKLNTLLSKNSQLSQALEQENALRETDFLHRLKEAERESIQMQIKHERIQEEKERILNSLVEAERQIMLWEKKIQLVKETRSAVDSEVDQGDIQIMKAEIHRMEVRLNHLLKQQERLLKESEATVERREVIVLRREAMFHTSKKRTTKGEVNRVTQGLQRKIHDTHKRVVEYEQGIRELQEGQVRLSELLAQQKQKLSELCGTSYVLDPEFENLQDTKERNLAHLVSLQSRMKKLQGVCEGSYRASATSESVAAALQSQMERVRAAGTILQRVCEEFPQHQGALRRLALALAARTQTARTQVRVQETS
;
A
#
# COMPACT_ATOMS: atom_id res chain seq x y z
N MET A 1 -55.66 2.11 -36.80
CA MET A 1 -56.03 3.48 -37.22
C MET A 1 -55.36 4.45 -36.28
N GLN A 2 -54.66 5.47 -36.82
CA GLN A 2 -54.05 6.62 -36.11
C GLN A 2 -52.98 6.27 -35.03
N SER A 3 -51.94 7.07 -34.77
CA SER A 3 -51.12 7.95 -35.64
C SER A 3 -49.88 8.36 -34.81
N THR A 4 -48.70 8.58 -35.44
CA THR A 4 -47.53 9.32 -34.89
C THR A 4 -46.81 8.77 -33.62
N ARG A 5 -45.48 8.91 -33.40
CA ARG A 5 -44.32 9.38 -34.21
C ARG A 5 -43.00 9.16 -33.40
N GLY A 6 -41.87 8.88 -34.08
CA GLY A 6 -40.49 8.88 -33.53
C GLY A 6 -40.10 7.59 -32.79
N GLU A 7 -39.35 6.64 -33.38
CA GLU A 7 -37.92 6.68 -33.76
C GLU A 7 -37.00 6.77 -32.52
N GLY A 8 -36.07 5.85 -32.23
CA GLY A 8 -35.46 4.77 -33.03
C GLY A 8 -33.95 4.98 -33.00
N GLY A 9 -33.18 4.14 -32.29
CA GLY A 9 -32.50 2.96 -32.84
C GLY A 9 -31.00 3.25 -32.89
N GLU A 10 -30.17 2.62 -32.04
CA GLU A 10 -29.43 1.38 -32.34
C GLU A 10 -28.26 1.55 -33.33
N GLY A 11 -27.17 0.81 -33.10
CA GLY A 11 -26.25 0.43 -34.19
C GLY A 11 -24.77 0.72 -33.98
N ALA A 12 -24.06 -0.32 -33.56
CA ALA A 12 -22.61 -0.59 -33.63
C ALA A 12 -21.78 -0.03 -34.80
N GLY A 13 -20.46 -0.01 -34.62
CA GLY A 13 -19.46 0.11 -35.68
C GLY A 13 -18.02 -0.04 -35.17
N GLU A 14 -17.30 -1.03 -35.68
CA GLU A 14 -15.86 -1.25 -35.46
C GLU A 14 -14.99 -0.48 -36.50
N GLU A 15 -13.68 -0.72 -36.45
CA GLU A 15 -12.69 -0.74 -37.55
C GLU A 15 -11.53 0.29 -37.60
N GLU A 16 -10.54 -0.07 -38.44
CA GLU A 16 -9.11 0.22 -38.28
C GLU A 16 -8.54 1.39 -39.13
N ALA A 17 -7.36 1.85 -38.71
CA ALA A 17 -6.17 2.18 -39.51
C ALA A 17 -6.19 3.05 -40.81
N ARG A 18 -5.48 4.19 -40.71
CA ARG A 18 -4.59 4.81 -41.75
C ARG A 18 -5.28 5.41 -43.02
N PRO A 19 -4.53 6.02 -43.98
CA PRO A 19 -3.76 7.28 -43.81
C PRO A 19 -3.94 8.30 -44.98
N GLU A 20 -3.31 9.47 -44.84
CA GLU A 20 -2.86 10.41 -45.92
C GLU A 20 -3.85 11.12 -46.87
N GLY A 21 -3.49 12.37 -47.20
CA GLY A 21 -4.03 13.17 -48.33
C GLY A 21 -4.83 14.42 -47.90
N SER A 22 -4.68 15.60 -48.51
CA SER A 22 -3.70 16.05 -49.52
C SER A 22 -3.72 17.57 -49.72
N ARG A 23 -2.57 18.16 -50.05
CA ARG A 23 -2.32 19.34 -50.93
C ARG A 23 -3.40 20.44 -51.08
N GLN A 24 -2.99 21.69 -50.82
CA GLN A 24 -3.05 22.82 -51.78
C GLN A 24 -2.16 23.99 -51.25
N THR A 25 -1.06 24.33 -51.94
CA THR A 25 -0.84 25.51 -52.83
C THR A 25 -0.72 26.85 -52.07
N GLU A 26 0.49 27.43 -52.03
CA GLU A 26 0.95 28.59 -52.84
C GLU A 26 0.85 29.90 -52.03
N GLU A 27 1.99 30.48 -51.63
CA GLU A 27 2.77 31.55 -52.32
C GLU A 27 2.20 32.96 -51.99
N VAL A 28 2.93 33.85 -51.28
CA VAL A 28 4.17 34.61 -51.60
C VAL A 28 3.87 35.95 -52.30
N SER A 29 4.62 37.01 -51.92
CA SER A 29 4.61 38.40 -52.41
C SER A 29 3.32 39.20 -52.13
N GLU A 30 3.34 40.46 -51.69
CA GLU A 30 4.16 41.62 -52.10
C GLU A 30 5.20 42.05 -51.03
N LEU A 31 6.43 42.53 -51.33
CA LEU A 31 6.88 43.62 -52.24
C LEU A 31 6.40 45.00 -51.74
N GLN A 32 7.18 46.10 -51.75
CA GLN A 32 8.53 46.33 -52.26
C GLN A 32 9.17 47.59 -51.62
N ASP A 33 10.49 47.74 -51.78
CA ASP A 33 11.32 48.98 -51.79
C ASP A 33 11.10 50.14 -50.77
N GLY A 34 12.15 50.79 -50.25
CA GLY A 34 13.58 50.56 -50.47
C GLY A 34 14.45 51.77 -50.14
N GLY A 35 15.64 51.53 -49.58
CA GLY A 35 16.73 52.51 -49.39
C GLY A 35 16.48 53.58 -48.30
N LYS A 36 17.48 54.18 -47.66
CA LYS A 36 18.97 54.16 -47.69
C LYS A 36 19.42 54.68 -46.30
N GLU A 37 20.63 54.53 -45.78
CA GLU A 37 21.90 53.92 -46.20
C GLU A 37 22.74 53.66 -44.92
N ALA A 38 23.75 52.78 -45.01
CA ALA A 38 25.08 52.81 -44.37
C ALA A 38 25.33 53.46 -42.96
N ALA A 39 26.25 52.98 -42.12
CA ALA A 39 27.07 51.76 -42.08
C ALA A 39 27.93 51.76 -40.79
N GLU A 40 28.55 50.62 -40.45
CA GLU A 40 29.84 50.48 -39.73
C GLU A 40 29.97 51.01 -38.27
N ASP A 41 30.90 50.53 -37.42
CA ASP A 41 31.55 49.21 -37.25
C ASP A 41 32.17 49.18 -35.83
N ARG A 42 32.59 47.98 -35.36
CA ARG A 42 33.67 47.70 -34.37
C ARG A 42 33.87 48.59 -33.12
N GLY A 43 33.98 47.87 -31.99
CA GLY A 43 35.24 47.89 -31.22
C GLY A 43 35.19 48.37 -29.77
N ALA A 44 35.45 47.44 -28.84
CA ALA A 44 36.08 47.74 -27.54
C ALA A 44 37.63 47.85 -27.73
N PRO A 45 38.50 48.14 -26.71
CA PRO A 45 38.24 48.24 -25.26
C PRO A 45 39.10 49.31 -24.47
N VAL A 46 38.98 49.30 -23.13
CA VAL A 46 40.08 49.46 -22.12
C VAL A 46 40.75 50.83 -21.79
N LEU A 47 40.81 51.09 -20.47
CA LEU A 47 41.74 51.88 -19.61
C LEU A 47 41.86 53.44 -19.64
N ALA A 48 41.82 53.95 -18.39
CA ALA A 48 42.69 54.96 -17.76
C ALA A 48 42.58 56.47 -18.06
N ALA A 49 42.21 57.19 -16.98
CA ALA A 49 42.87 58.36 -16.41
C ALA A 49 42.96 59.72 -17.16
N ALA A 50 42.63 60.75 -16.36
CA ALA A 50 43.22 62.10 -16.34
C ALA A 50 42.82 63.15 -17.42
N THR A 51 42.27 64.25 -16.89
CA THR A 51 42.46 65.67 -17.30
C THR A 51 42.29 66.12 -18.76
N GLN A 52 41.36 67.07 -18.93
CA GLN A 52 41.61 68.45 -19.42
C GLN A 52 42.56 68.67 -20.63
N SER A 53 42.25 69.49 -21.64
CA SER A 53 41.17 70.50 -21.77
C SER A 53 41.25 71.28 -23.11
N VAL A 54 40.27 72.17 -23.33
CA VAL A 54 40.39 73.50 -23.98
C VAL A 54 40.69 73.59 -25.49
N SER A 55 39.77 74.25 -26.20
CA SER A 55 39.99 75.31 -27.24
C SER A 55 38.64 75.59 -27.93
N GLN A 56 38.24 76.80 -28.34
CA GLN A 56 38.89 78.11 -28.50
C GLN A 56 37.79 79.21 -28.43
N ASN A 57 37.93 80.35 -27.69
CA ASN A 57 38.66 81.62 -27.98
C ASN A 57 37.80 82.65 -28.79
N GLN A 58 37.91 83.99 -28.68
CA GLN A 58 38.87 84.97 -28.10
C GLN A 58 38.07 86.17 -27.48
N SER A 59 38.61 87.15 -26.72
CA SER A 59 39.96 87.75 -26.66
C SER A 59 40.26 88.46 -25.31
N GLY A 60 41.54 88.46 -24.88
CA GLY A 60 42.10 89.18 -23.70
C GLY A 60 42.65 90.57 -24.04
N PRO A 61 43.73 91.13 -23.42
CA PRO A 61 44.80 90.56 -22.54
C PRO A 61 44.83 91.14 -21.08
N GLU A 62 45.51 90.64 -20.03
CA GLU A 62 46.92 90.15 -19.78
C GLU A 62 47.99 91.28 -19.73
N PRO A 63 49.12 91.24 -18.95
CA PRO A 63 49.62 90.20 -18.02
C PRO A 63 50.30 90.68 -16.68
N ASP A 64 50.71 89.68 -15.88
CA ASP A 64 51.88 89.48 -14.97
C ASP A 64 52.82 90.59 -14.38
N ASP A 65 53.07 90.39 -13.07
CA ASP A 65 54.32 90.20 -12.31
C ASP A 65 55.53 91.20 -12.30
N THR A 66 56.36 91.03 -11.26
CA THR A 66 57.37 91.96 -10.74
C THR A 66 58.82 91.75 -11.22
N THR A 67 59.69 92.73 -10.90
CA THR A 67 61.19 92.71 -10.85
C THR A 67 61.94 93.53 -11.97
N PRO A 68 63.28 93.77 -11.93
CA PRO A 68 63.81 95.10 -11.52
C PRO A 68 65.06 95.61 -12.33
N GLN A 69 65.94 96.40 -11.68
CA GLN A 69 67.33 96.80 -12.06
C GLN A 69 67.49 98.10 -12.91
N LEU A 70 68.50 98.96 -12.73
CA LEU A 70 69.58 99.10 -11.72
C LEU A 70 70.08 100.58 -11.63
N ARG A 71 70.81 100.91 -10.55
CA ARG A 71 71.61 102.16 -10.29
C ARG A 71 72.76 102.35 -11.34
N PRO A 72 73.51 103.50 -11.44
CA PRO A 72 73.93 104.45 -10.37
C PRO A 72 74.05 105.98 -10.76
N VAL A 73 73.79 106.95 -9.85
CA VAL A 73 74.72 107.74 -8.96
C VAL A 73 75.21 109.14 -9.47
N HIS A 74 75.12 110.13 -8.57
CA HIS A 74 75.83 111.44 -8.43
C HIS A 74 75.45 112.74 -9.20
N THR A 75 75.30 113.80 -8.38
CA THR A 75 75.74 115.24 -8.51
C THR A 75 75.09 116.26 -9.46
N GLY A 76 74.95 117.50 -8.95
CA GLY A 76 74.82 118.78 -9.68
C GLY A 76 73.38 119.23 -9.89
N LEU A 77 72.86 120.35 -9.34
CA LEU A 77 73.25 121.78 -9.37
C LEU A 77 72.74 122.55 -10.60
N ASP A 78 72.02 123.64 -10.29
CA ASP A 78 71.92 124.94 -10.99
C ASP A 78 71.28 125.03 -12.39
N ASP A 79 70.64 126.13 -12.82
CA ASP A 79 69.98 127.29 -12.18
C ASP A 79 69.27 128.10 -13.31
N PHE A 80 68.53 129.19 -13.00
CA PHE A 80 68.03 130.24 -13.91
C PHE A 80 66.89 129.91 -14.91
N SER A 81 65.96 130.81 -15.27
CA SER A 81 65.60 132.15 -14.77
C SER A 81 64.26 132.64 -15.36
N ALA A 82 63.76 133.79 -14.86
CA ALA A 82 62.94 134.79 -15.57
C ALA A 82 61.45 134.45 -15.91
N ALA A 83 60.50 135.39 -15.92
CA ALA A 83 60.50 136.80 -15.43
C ALA A 83 59.07 137.42 -15.43
N THR A 84 58.86 138.47 -14.61
CA THR A 84 57.97 139.65 -14.83
C THR A 84 56.43 139.43 -14.91
N ASN A 85 55.51 140.34 -14.54
CA ASN A 85 55.49 141.67 -13.88
C ASN A 85 54.02 142.02 -13.48
N SER A 86 53.64 143.11 -12.81
CA SER A 86 54.19 143.95 -11.72
C SER A 86 53.28 145.18 -11.50
N GLU A 87 53.08 145.69 -10.27
CA GLU A 87 53.12 147.15 -9.96
C GLU A 87 53.13 147.47 -8.45
N PHE A 88 53.53 148.69 -8.08
CA PHE A 88 54.31 149.00 -6.85
C PHE A 88 54.12 150.47 -6.36
N ILE A 89 54.80 150.86 -5.26
CA ILE A 89 55.15 152.25 -4.80
C ILE A 89 54.04 153.00 -3.99
N VAL A 90 54.21 153.63 -2.80
CA VAL A 90 55.28 154.29 -1.98
C VAL A 90 55.40 155.82 -2.20
N LEU A 91 54.63 156.64 -1.45
CA LEU A 91 55.02 157.52 -0.31
C LEU A 91 55.77 158.84 -0.61
N ASP A 92 55.42 159.92 0.12
CA ASP A 92 56.28 161.10 0.32
C ASP A 92 55.92 161.92 1.61
N SER A 93 56.69 162.96 1.93
CA SER A 93 57.48 163.00 3.19
C SER A 93 57.26 164.16 4.18
N GLU A 94 56.34 165.10 3.95
CA GLU A 94 56.14 166.31 4.79
C GLU A 94 54.68 166.42 5.34
N HIS A 95 54.32 165.54 6.30
CA HIS A 95 52.98 165.54 6.94
C HIS A 95 53.10 165.30 8.47
N PRO A 96 52.20 165.85 9.33
CA PRO A 96 52.57 166.39 10.65
C PRO A 96 52.73 165.38 11.80
N LEU A 97 53.17 164.14 11.51
CA LEU A 97 53.35 163.05 12.49
C LEU A 97 54.79 162.92 13.04
N VAL A 98 55.77 163.63 12.47
CA VAL A 98 57.21 163.47 12.80
C VAL A 98 57.67 164.31 14.01
N ARG A 99 56.98 165.40 14.35
CA ARG A 99 57.44 166.39 15.37
C ARG A 99 57.58 165.85 16.80
N ARG A 100 57.05 164.65 17.11
CA ARG A 100 57.17 164.01 18.44
C ARG A 100 58.40 163.12 18.62
N GLN A 101 59.11 162.78 17.54
CA GLN A 101 60.15 161.72 17.58
C GLN A 101 61.54 162.21 18.02
N GLN A 102 61.87 163.49 17.82
CA GLN A 102 63.24 164.01 18.05
C GLN A 102 63.62 164.21 19.53
N VAL A 103 62.66 164.40 20.44
CA VAL A 103 62.94 164.68 21.87
C VAL A 103 63.31 163.42 22.67
N ALA A 104 62.95 162.24 22.18
CA ALA A 104 63.18 160.97 22.89
C ALA A 104 64.65 160.52 22.90
N LEU A 105 65.44 160.91 21.88
CA LEU A 105 66.76 160.33 21.61
C LEU A 105 67.84 160.68 22.67
N ASN A 106 67.83 161.92 23.18
CA ASN A 106 68.93 162.44 24.00
C ASN A 106 69.02 161.85 25.43
N ARG A 107 67.99 161.14 25.92
CA ARG A 107 67.97 160.59 27.29
C ARG A 107 68.61 159.20 27.43
N GLN A 108 68.97 158.54 26.33
CA GLN A 108 69.39 157.13 26.34
C GLN A 108 70.87 156.90 26.65
N LEU A 109 71.75 157.86 26.37
CA LEU A 109 73.21 157.64 26.36
C LEU A 109 73.87 157.63 27.74
N SER A 110 73.32 158.32 28.74
CA SER A 110 73.98 158.50 30.05
C SER A 110 73.99 157.26 30.96
N ASN A 111 73.04 156.33 30.78
CA ASN A 111 72.82 155.24 31.73
C ASN A 111 73.63 153.95 31.44
N GLN A 112 74.51 153.95 30.43
CA GLN A 112 75.21 152.73 30.01
C GLN A 112 76.53 152.46 30.74
N LEU A 113 77.16 153.48 31.34
CA LEU A 113 78.50 153.35 31.95
C LEU A 113 78.52 152.55 33.25
N GLU A 114 77.57 152.78 34.17
CA GLU A 114 77.58 152.17 35.52
C GLU A 114 77.34 150.65 35.54
N ARG A 115 76.92 150.04 34.42
CA ARG A 115 76.58 148.61 34.35
C ARG A 115 77.77 147.67 34.23
N ILE A 116 78.94 148.14 33.82
CA ILE A 116 80.07 147.28 33.46
C ILE A 116 80.83 146.75 34.69
N ASP A 117 80.99 147.58 35.73
CA ASP A 117 81.89 147.25 36.86
C ASP A 117 81.39 146.14 37.81
N LEU A 118 80.08 145.87 37.83
CA LEU A 118 79.52 144.80 38.68
C LEU A 118 79.76 143.39 38.12
N GLY A 119 79.76 143.22 36.79
CA GLY A 119 79.80 141.90 36.15
C GLY A 119 81.13 141.14 36.32
N LEU A 120 82.21 141.83 36.67
CA LEU A 120 83.56 141.24 36.78
C LEU A 120 83.73 140.42 38.07
N LYS A 121 82.99 140.73 39.14
CA LYS A 121 83.13 140.05 40.45
C LYS A 121 82.40 138.71 40.54
N GLU A 122 81.31 138.54 39.79
CA GLU A 122 80.51 137.29 39.82
C GLU A 122 81.23 136.11 39.16
N LYS A 123 82.11 136.37 38.17
CA LYS A 123 82.75 135.30 37.38
C LYS A 123 83.76 134.46 38.14
N LEU A 124 84.46 135.03 39.13
CA LEU A 124 85.49 134.33 39.93
C LEU A 124 84.91 133.39 41.00
N ALA A 125 83.60 133.42 41.25
CA ALA A 125 82.96 132.51 42.21
C ALA A 125 82.65 131.14 41.59
N ASN A 126 82.08 131.13 40.39
CA ASN A 126 81.56 129.93 39.72
C ASN A 126 82.66 128.89 39.42
N GLU A 127 83.86 129.34 39.05
CA GLU A 127 85.00 128.48 38.68
C GLU A 127 85.42 127.52 39.82
N LYS A 128 85.10 127.84 41.08
CA LYS A 128 85.39 126.99 42.25
C LYS A 128 84.30 125.96 42.59
N GLU A 129 83.13 126.04 41.96
CA GLU A 129 82.06 125.05 42.13
C GLU A 129 82.21 123.90 41.12
N ASP A 130 82.56 124.23 39.87
CA ASP A 130 82.74 123.26 38.78
C ASP A 130 83.82 122.19 39.09
N ASP A 131 84.94 122.57 39.71
CA ASP A 131 86.03 121.66 40.10
C ASP A 131 85.59 120.54 41.07
N LYS A 132 84.57 120.78 41.91
CA LYS A 132 84.05 119.78 42.85
C LYS A 132 83.20 118.74 42.14
N HIS A 133 82.36 119.18 41.20
CA HIS A 133 81.46 118.30 40.46
C HIS A 133 82.22 117.28 39.60
N LEU A 134 83.40 117.63 39.08
CA LEU A 134 84.26 116.69 38.35
C LEU A 134 84.73 115.50 39.20
N GLN A 135 84.97 115.70 40.50
CA GLN A 135 85.40 114.63 41.40
C GLN A 135 84.24 113.68 41.76
N GLU A 136 83.04 114.22 41.98
CA GLU A 136 81.83 113.44 42.25
C GLU A 136 81.45 112.55 41.05
N LEU A 137 81.55 113.08 39.83
CA LEU A 137 81.36 112.33 38.58
C LEU A 137 82.32 111.15 38.44
N GLY A 138 83.59 111.31 38.83
CA GLY A 138 84.59 110.24 38.79
C GLY A 138 84.21 109.03 39.66
N VAL A 139 83.71 109.26 40.87
CA VAL A 139 83.27 108.18 41.79
C VAL A 139 82.00 107.50 41.26
N GLY A 140 81.05 108.26 40.72
CA GLY A 140 79.82 107.73 40.14
C GLY A 140 80.06 106.74 38.99
N MET A 141 81.03 107.03 38.11
CA MET A 141 81.36 106.16 36.97
C MET A 141 81.87 104.77 37.40
N TYR A 142 82.65 104.68 38.48
CA TYR A 142 83.17 103.41 38.98
C TYR A 142 82.06 102.52 39.57
N GLY A 143 81.09 103.12 40.27
CA GLY A 143 79.92 102.42 40.79
C GLY A 143 79.02 101.83 39.69
N VAL A 144 78.89 102.53 38.55
CA VAL A 144 78.15 102.02 37.38
C VAL A 144 78.90 100.85 36.72
N GLN A 145 80.23 100.91 36.63
CA GLN A 145 81.04 99.80 36.09
C GLN A 145 80.90 98.51 36.92
N GLU A 146 80.89 98.61 38.26
CA GLU A 146 80.68 97.44 39.13
C GLU A 146 79.27 96.83 38.97
N GLN A 147 78.24 97.68 38.83
CA GLN A 147 76.87 97.21 38.58
C GLN A 147 76.74 96.50 37.22
N LEU A 148 77.43 97.00 36.18
CA LEU A 148 77.39 96.40 34.84
C LEU A 148 78.01 95.01 34.82
N ALA A 149 79.14 94.80 35.50
CA ALA A 149 79.76 93.48 35.64
C ALA A 149 78.82 92.48 36.34
N ARG A 150 78.15 92.89 37.42
CA ARG A 150 77.15 92.06 38.14
C ARG A 150 75.90 91.73 37.30
N LEU A 151 75.57 92.56 36.30
CA LEU A 151 74.48 92.27 35.36
C LEU A 151 74.92 91.32 34.25
N GLN A 152 76.17 91.37 33.81
CA GLN A 152 76.74 90.42 32.85
C GLN A 152 76.76 88.99 33.42
N THR A 153 77.30 88.78 34.62
CA THR A 153 77.33 87.41 35.22
C THR A 153 75.92 86.84 35.41
N ARG A 154 74.96 87.67 35.83
CA ARG A 154 73.55 87.27 35.95
C ARG A 154 72.89 86.94 34.61
N LEU A 155 73.35 87.54 33.52
CA LEU A 155 72.86 87.26 32.17
C LEU A 155 73.43 85.92 31.67
N ASP A 156 74.70 85.62 31.97
CA ASP A 156 75.33 84.34 31.65
C ASP A 156 74.67 83.18 32.42
N ASP A 157 74.39 83.34 33.73
CA ASP A 157 73.62 82.37 34.53
C ASP A 157 72.23 82.08 33.90
N ARG A 158 71.59 83.11 33.35
CA ARG A 158 70.28 83.01 32.69
C ARG A 158 70.38 82.36 31.31
N GLN A 159 71.48 82.53 30.60
CA GLN A 159 71.75 81.80 29.35
C GLN A 159 72.02 80.32 29.63
N HIS A 160 72.79 80.00 30.67
CA HIS A 160 73.09 78.61 31.04
C HIS A 160 71.83 77.85 31.46
N THR A 161 71.02 78.42 32.36
CA THR A 161 69.74 77.83 32.78
C THR A 161 68.72 77.70 31.64
N LYS A 162 68.74 78.61 30.64
CA LYS A 162 67.96 78.47 29.41
C LYS A 162 68.45 77.29 28.56
N ALA A 163 69.75 77.16 28.33
CA ALA A 163 70.32 76.05 27.54
C ALA A 163 70.00 74.69 28.16
N GLU A 164 70.08 74.55 29.49
CA GLU A 164 69.65 73.33 30.19
C GLU A 164 68.16 73.01 29.97
N ALA A 165 67.29 74.02 30.00
CA ALA A 165 65.86 73.84 29.78
C ALA A 165 65.55 73.43 28.33
N GLU A 166 66.28 73.97 27.35
CA GLU A 166 66.16 73.59 25.95
C GLU A 166 66.62 72.14 25.70
N ALA A 167 67.73 71.72 26.32
CA ALA A 167 68.22 70.34 26.27
C ALA A 167 67.22 69.34 26.90
N LYS A 168 66.70 69.65 28.09
CA LYS A 168 65.64 68.85 28.75
C LYS A 168 64.39 68.75 27.89
N ARG A 169 64.03 69.81 27.15
CA ARG A 169 62.88 69.81 26.22
C ARG A 169 63.13 68.98 24.97
N GLN A 170 64.36 68.95 24.45
CA GLN A 170 64.73 68.08 23.33
C GLN A 170 64.66 66.61 23.76
N GLN A 171 65.29 66.24 24.88
CA GLN A 171 65.23 64.87 25.42
C GLN A 171 63.79 64.37 25.63
N ALA A 172 62.89 65.21 26.16
CA ALA A 172 61.48 64.86 26.34
C ALA A 172 60.70 64.72 25.01
N ARG A 173 61.11 65.44 23.95
CA ARG A 173 60.53 65.29 22.60
C ARG A 173 60.99 64.00 21.94
N ASP A 174 62.28 63.69 22.03
CA ASP A 174 62.86 62.47 21.45
C ASP A 174 62.23 61.23 22.10
N GLN A 175 62.05 61.25 23.43
CA GLN A 175 61.31 60.21 24.17
C GLN A 175 59.85 60.10 23.71
N LEU A 176 59.17 61.22 23.47
CA LEU A 176 57.77 61.25 23.01
C LEU A 176 57.62 60.78 21.56
N GLU A 177 58.60 61.04 20.70
CA GLU A 177 58.64 60.51 19.33
C GLU A 177 58.93 59.00 19.32
N GLU A 178 59.83 58.53 20.19
CA GLU A 178 60.10 57.10 20.34
C GLU A 178 58.86 56.34 20.88
N ILE A 179 58.19 56.86 21.90
CA ILE A 179 56.92 56.30 22.41
C ILE A 179 55.84 56.30 21.31
N LYS A 180 55.76 57.35 20.47
CA LYS A 180 54.84 57.38 19.32
C LYS A 180 55.18 56.31 18.28
N ARG A 181 56.46 56.10 17.96
CA ARG A 181 56.91 55.02 17.06
C ARG A 181 56.54 53.65 17.62
N GLN A 182 56.84 53.40 18.89
CA GLN A 182 56.47 52.17 19.58
C GLN A 182 54.95 51.94 19.59
N TYR A 183 54.15 52.97 19.89
CA TYR A 183 52.69 52.89 19.83
C TYR A 183 52.18 52.64 18.40
N SER A 184 52.77 53.25 17.37
CA SER A 184 52.42 52.96 15.97
C SER A 184 52.78 51.54 15.54
N ASN A 185 53.88 50.99 16.06
CA ASN A 185 54.29 49.61 15.81
C ASN A 185 53.36 48.62 16.52
N ILE A 186 53.03 48.87 17.80
CA ILE A 186 52.12 48.04 18.59
C ILE A 186 50.71 48.07 18.00
N THR A 187 50.17 49.24 17.63
CA THR A 187 48.86 49.33 16.97
C THR A 187 48.86 48.75 15.55
N GLY A 188 49.99 48.81 14.83
CA GLY A 188 50.18 48.10 13.57
C GLY A 188 50.19 46.57 13.74
N GLN A 189 50.78 46.08 14.83
CA GLN A 189 50.82 44.65 15.16
C GLN A 189 49.46 44.14 15.66
N ASP A 190 48.81 44.85 16.60
CA ASP A 190 47.46 44.56 17.07
C ASP A 190 46.42 44.54 15.93
N ARG A 191 46.57 45.40 14.91
CA ARG A 191 45.76 45.33 13.68
C ARG A 191 46.01 44.05 12.87
N LYS A 192 47.26 43.59 12.76
CA LYS A 192 47.59 42.31 12.09
C LYS A 192 47.06 41.13 12.89
N ASP A 193 47.23 41.15 14.21
CA ASP A 193 46.78 40.06 15.09
C ASP A 193 45.26 39.98 15.15
N LYS A 194 44.55 41.11 15.11
CA LYS A 194 43.08 41.16 14.92
C LYS A 194 42.65 40.67 13.54
N ALA A 195 43.39 41.00 12.47
CA ALA A 195 43.11 40.47 11.14
C ALA A 195 43.28 38.95 11.11
N ASN A 196 44.40 38.44 11.63
CA ASN A 196 44.68 37.00 11.76
C ASN A 196 43.62 36.29 12.62
N ALA A 197 43.22 36.88 13.75
CA ALA A 197 42.16 36.35 14.60
C ALA A 197 40.80 36.31 13.88
N SER A 198 40.48 37.32 13.06
CA SER A 198 39.26 37.31 12.23
C SER A 198 39.31 36.27 11.10
N GLN A 199 40.49 36.00 10.53
CA GLN A 199 40.70 34.94 9.55
C GLN A 199 40.56 33.56 10.20
N LEU A 200 41.20 33.32 11.35
CA LEU A 200 41.06 32.09 12.11
C LEU A 200 39.63 31.88 12.62
N GLN A 201 38.92 32.95 13.02
CA GLN A 201 37.50 32.85 13.36
C GLN A 201 36.66 32.46 12.14
N ALA A 202 36.90 33.05 10.96
CA ALA A 202 36.23 32.67 9.73
C ALA A 202 36.55 31.23 9.30
N GLU A 203 37.79 30.76 9.49
CA GLU A 203 38.19 29.37 9.26
C GLU A 203 37.49 28.41 10.25
N ILE A 204 37.40 28.77 11.53
CA ILE A 204 36.64 28.02 12.53
C ILE A 204 35.14 28.00 12.18
N ASP A 205 34.56 29.13 11.78
CA ASP A 205 33.15 29.22 11.38
C ASP A 205 32.87 28.41 10.11
N ASN A 206 33.80 28.37 9.15
CA ASN A 206 33.73 27.52 7.96
C ASN A 206 33.85 26.03 8.34
N LEU A 207 34.78 25.67 9.22
CA LEU A 207 34.94 24.29 9.71
C LEU A 207 33.72 23.85 10.55
N MET A 208 33.12 24.73 11.34
CA MET A 208 31.86 24.47 12.03
C MET A 208 30.70 24.29 11.05
N GLN A 209 30.61 25.10 9.99
CA GLN A 209 29.62 24.90 8.92
C GLN A 209 29.81 23.55 8.21
N HIS A 210 31.05 23.17 7.88
CA HIS A 210 31.35 21.84 7.32
C HIS A 210 31.03 20.70 8.31
N LEU A 211 31.28 20.89 9.61
CA LEU A 211 30.96 19.92 10.65
C LEU A 211 29.44 19.77 10.80
N VAL A 212 28.68 20.86 10.86
CA VAL A 212 27.21 20.84 10.91
C VAL A 212 26.62 20.23 9.63
N PHE A 213 27.18 20.54 8.46
CA PHE A 213 26.76 19.92 7.20
C PHE A 213 27.03 18.41 7.18
N THR A 214 28.22 17.96 7.56
CA THR A 214 28.56 16.53 7.62
C THR A 214 27.77 15.79 8.70
N GLN A 215 27.47 16.44 9.84
CA GLN A 215 26.56 15.90 10.84
C GLN A 215 25.14 15.75 10.29
N GLY A 216 24.57 16.78 9.66
CA GLY A 216 23.25 16.71 9.01
C GLY A 216 23.18 15.59 7.96
N VAL A 217 24.17 15.49 7.07
CA VAL A 217 24.29 14.39 6.11
C VAL A 217 24.41 13.03 6.83
N SER A 218 25.13 12.93 7.95
CA SER A 218 25.23 11.68 8.71
C SER A 218 23.92 11.30 9.42
N GLU A 219 23.16 12.28 9.91
CA GLU A 219 21.85 12.08 10.53
C GLU A 219 20.82 11.64 9.48
N ASP A 220 20.83 12.28 8.31
CA ASP A 220 20.02 11.92 7.14
C ASP A 220 20.40 10.56 6.57
N LEU A 221 21.68 10.21 6.48
CA LEU A 221 22.11 8.85 6.15
C LEU A 221 21.65 7.85 7.22
N SER A 222 21.67 8.21 8.51
CA SER A 222 21.15 7.35 9.58
C SER A 222 19.64 7.18 9.50
N SER A 223 18.89 8.23 9.13
CA SER A 223 17.44 8.23 9.00
C SER A 223 17.02 7.44 7.76
N ASN A 224 17.72 7.63 6.63
CA ASN A 224 17.58 6.83 5.42
C ASN A 224 17.94 5.35 5.65
N VAL A 225 19.00 5.03 6.40
CA VAL A 225 19.33 3.65 6.77
C VAL A 225 18.28 3.04 7.69
N LYS A 226 17.67 3.81 8.62
CA LYS A 226 16.53 3.36 9.44
C LYS A 226 15.28 3.14 8.57
N ALA A 227 14.99 4.05 7.64
CA ALA A 227 13.89 3.95 6.69
C ALA A 227 14.07 2.73 5.77
N LEU A 228 15.26 2.50 5.21
CA LEU A 228 15.60 1.32 4.42
C LEU A 228 15.53 0.02 5.24
N LYS A 229 15.96 0.03 6.51
CA LYS A 229 15.78 -1.13 7.42
C LYS A 229 14.30 -1.41 7.70
N ASN A 230 13.48 -0.38 7.86
CA ASN A 230 12.04 -0.51 8.05
C ASN A 230 11.32 -0.96 6.77
N ALA A 231 11.68 -0.41 5.61
CA ALA A 231 11.20 -0.84 4.30
C ALA A 231 11.60 -2.29 4.01
N ARG A 232 12.84 -2.69 4.28
CA ARG A 232 13.31 -4.09 4.18
C ARG A 232 12.55 -5.02 5.12
N ARG A 233 12.23 -4.59 6.35
CA ARG A 233 11.39 -5.36 7.29
C ARG A 233 9.94 -5.45 6.81
N LYS A 234 9.37 -4.38 6.25
CA LYS A 234 8.02 -4.36 5.67
C LYS A 234 7.93 -5.27 4.45
N ALA A 235 8.84 -5.12 3.48
CA ALA A 235 8.95 -5.99 2.31
C ALA A 235 9.25 -7.45 2.71
N GLY A 236 10.03 -7.67 3.78
CA GLY A 236 10.23 -9.01 4.35
C GLY A 236 8.96 -9.60 4.96
N ALA A 237 8.15 -8.81 5.67
CA ALA A 237 6.87 -9.25 6.21
C ALA A 237 5.82 -9.48 5.10
N GLU A 238 5.76 -8.60 4.09
CA GLU A 238 4.92 -8.76 2.90
C GLU A 238 5.34 -10.00 2.09
N LYS A 239 6.64 -10.26 1.95
CA LYS A 239 7.17 -11.48 1.37
C LYS A 239 6.75 -12.71 2.19
N ASN A 240 6.95 -12.71 3.50
CA ASN A 240 6.56 -13.84 4.35
C ASN A 240 5.05 -14.10 4.28
N GLN A 241 4.22 -13.06 4.25
CA GLN A 241 2.77 -13.18 4.07
C GLN A 241 2.41 -13.75 2.69
N ALA A 242 3.12 -13.35 1.63
CA ALA A 242 2.96 -13.92 0.30
C ALA A 242 3.44 -15.38 0.23
N GLU A 243 4.51 -15.76 0.94
CA GLU A 243 4.98 -17.14 1.09
C GLU A 243 3.96 -18.00 1.88
N GLU A 244 3.36 -17.47 2.95
CA GLU A 244 2.26 -18.13 3.69
C GLU A 244 1.01 -18.32 2.82
N GLN A 245 0.61 -17.29 2.06
CA GLN A 245 -0.50 -17.39 1.10
C GLN A 245 -0.21 -18.38 -0.02
N LYS A 246 1.01 -18.37 -0.58
CA LYS A 246 1.44 -19.36 -1.56
C LYS A 246 1.44 -20.76 -0.96
N PHE A 247 1.90 -20.95 0.27
CA PHE A 247 1.85 -22.23 0.96
C PHE A 247 0.41 -22.72 1.18
N GLN A 248 -0.53 -21.83 1.52
CA GLN A 248 -1.96 -22.16 1.58
C GLN A 248 -2.53 -22.54 0.20
N GLN A 249 -2.11 -21.87 -0.87
CA GLN A 249 -2.45 -22.22 -2.25
C GLN A 249 -1.84 -23.56 -2.67
N ASP A 250 -0.56 -23.82 -2.37
CA ASP A 250 0.12 -25.09 -2.64
C ASP A 250 -0.60 -26.24 -1.93
N LEU A 251 -0.97 -26.08 -0.65
CA LEU A 251 -1.79 -27.04 0.11
C LEU A 251 -3.23 -27.19 -0.41
N TYR A 252 -3.76 -26.21 -1.14
CA TYR A 252 -5.06 -26.32 -1.79
C TYR A 252 -4.95 -27.02 -3.15
N VAL A 253 -3.92 -26.72 -3.93
CA VAL A 253 -3.55 -27.42 -5.17
C VAL A 253 -3.22 -28.88 -4.88
N GLU A 254 -2.50 -29.20 -3.80
CA GLU A 254 -2.28 -30.58 -3.35
C GLU A 254 -3.59 -31.33 -3.02
N ARG A 255 -4.59 -30.65 -2.46
CA ARG A 255 -5.90 -31.25 -2.20
C ARG A 255 -6.67 -31.47 -3.50
N LEU A 256 -6.73 -30.46 -4.37
CA LEU A 256 -7.39 -30.57 -5.69
C LEU A 256 -6.73 -31.62 -6.59
N THR A 257 -5.40 -31.78 -6.54
CA THR A 257 -4.69 -32.81 -7.30
C THR A 257 -4.97 -34.20 -6.76
N LYS A 258 -4.91 -34.43 -5.44
CA LYS A 258 -5.29 -35.70 -4.81
C LYS A 258 -6.76 -36.06 -5.05
N ASP A 259 -7.67 -35.08 -5.02
CA ASP A 259 -9.09 -35.30 -5.32
C ASP A 259 -9.33 -35.54 -6.81
N LYS A 260 -8.58 -34.89 -7.71
CA LYS A 260 -8.57 -35.21 -9.14
C LYS A 260 -8.06 -36.63 -9.40
N GLU A 261 -6.96 -37.05 -8.77
CA GLU A 261 -6.40 -38.39 -8.86
C GLU A 261 -7.43 -39.44 -8.43
N ARG A 262 -8.04 -39.28 -7.25
CA ARG A 262 -9.14 -40.12 -6.75
C ARG A 262 -10.33 -40.19 -7.71
N LEU A 263 -10.73 -39.06 -8.29
CA LEU A 263 -11.82 -39.04 -9.26
C LEU A 263 -11.43 -39.74 -10.57
N THR A 264 -10.19 -39.62 -11.04
CA THR A 264 -9.71 -40.38 -12.20
C THR A 264 -9.60 -41.87 -11.92
N GLU A 265 -9.20 -42.29 -10.72
CA GLU A 265 -9.22 -43.68 -10.27
C GLU A 265 -10.66 -44.23 -10.22
N GLN A 266 -11.61 -43.46 -9.68
CA GLN A 266 -13.03 -43.83 -9.66
C GLN A 266 -13.61 -43.95 -11.08
N ILE A 267 -13.31 -43.00 -11.98
CA ILE A 267 -13.73 -43.08 -13.39
C ILE A 267 -13.16 -44.32 -14.05
N ALA A 268 -11.86 -44.61 -13.89
CA ALA A 268 -11.23 -45.80 -14.45
C ALA A 268 -11.84 -47.10 -13.90
N MET A 269 -12.17 -47.15 -12.61
CA MET A 269 -12.88 -48.28 -11.99
C MET A 269 -14.30 -48.45 -12.56
N TYR A 270 -15.07 -47.36 -12.72
CA TYR A 270 -16.40 -47.42 -13.31
C TYR A 270 -16.37 -47.76 -14.81
N GLU A 271 -15.38 -47.29 -15.57
CA GLU A 271 -15.18 -47.70 -16.96
C GLU A 271 -14.82 -49.19 -17.08
N ALA A 272 -13.99 -49.72 -16.18
CA ALA A 272 -13.69 -51.15 -16.13
C ALA A 272 -14.92 -51.98 -15.77
N GLN A 273 -15.73 -51.55 -14.80
CA GLN A 273 -17.00 -52.18 -14.46
C GLN A 273 -18.00 -52.12 -15.62
N ALA A 274 -18.11 -50.98 -16.31
CA ALA A 274 -19.00 -50.83 -17.47
C ALA A 274 -18.59 -51.73 -18.64
N LYS A 275 -17.28 -51.91 -18.89
CA LYS A 275 -16.77 -52.86 -19.89
C LYS A 275 -17.08 -54.31 -19.50
N ALA A 276 -16.81 -54.70 -18.25
CA ALA A 276 -17.14 -56.04 -17.75
C ALA A 276 -18.65 -56.32 -17.81
N GLN A 277 -19.50 -55.36 -17.44
CA GLN A 277 -20.96 -55.49 -17.58
C GLN A 277 -21.43 -55.54 -19.04
N ALA A 278 -20.77 -54.81 -19.95
CA ALA A 278 -21.06 -54.90 -21.38
C ALA A 278 -20.69 -56.29 -21.93
N GLU A 279 -19.57 -56.87 -21.50
CA GLU A 279 -19.15 -58.23 -21.85
C GLU A 279 -20.09 -59.30 -21.26
N GLU A 280 -20.44 -59.20 -19.97
CA GLU A 280 -21.42 -60.10 -19.32
C GLU A 280 -22.80 -60.02 -19.98
N THR A 281 -23.27 -58.82 -20.33
CA THR A 281 -24.56 -58.66 -21.02
C THR A 281 -24.51 -59.06 -22.50
N HIS A 282 -23.33 -59.04 -23.13
CA HIS A 282 -23.13 -59.61 -24.47
C HIS A 282 -23.23 -61.14 -24.42
N ALA A 283 -22.45 -61.78 -23.53
CA ALA A 283 -22.48 -63.23 -23.34
C ALA A 283 -23.88 -63.73 -22.93
N ALA A 284 -24.60 -62.98 -22.09
CA ALA A 284 -25.98 -63.30 -21.73
C ALA A 284 -26.97 -63.16 -22.91
N LYS A 285 -26.74 -62.22 -23.85
CA LYS A 285 -27.54 -62.11 -25.09
C LYS A 285 -27.22 -63.22 -26.07
N GLU A 286 -25.95 -63.61 -26.20
CA GLU A 286 -25.53 -64.75 -27.03
C GLU A 286 -26.19 -66.02 -26.52
N ALA A 287 -26.04 -66.35 -25.23
CA ALA A 287 -26.69 -67.51 -24.61
C ALA A 287 -28.23 -67.47 -24.70
N LEU A 288 -28.85 -66.29 -24.63
CA LEU A 288 -30.29 -66.13 -24.84
C LEU A 288 -30.66 -66.40 -26.31
N SER A 289 -29.89 -65.91 -27.27
CA SER A 289 -30.12 -66.18 -28.70
C SER A 289 -29.90 -67.65 -29.07
N GLU A 290 -28.92 -68.32 -28.45
CA GLU A 290 -28.73 -69.77 -28.57
C GLU A 290 -29.95 -70.53 -28.02
N ALA A 291 -30.44 -70.15 -26.83
CA ALA A 291 -31.64 -70.74 -26.24
C ALA A 291 -32.93 -70.46 -27.04
N GLU A 292 -33.03 -69.28 -27.70
CA GLU A 292 -34.11 -68.98 -28.64
C GLU A 292 -34.03 -69.88 -29.89
N MET A 293 -32.85 -70.07 -30.48
CA MET A 293 -32.65 -70.99 -31.61
C MET A 293 -32.92 -72.46 -31.21
N GLU A 294 -32.53 -72.89 -30.01
CA GLU A 294 -32.88 -74.20 -29.47
C GLU A 294 -34.40 -74.34 -29.31
N MET A 295 -35.08 -73.34 -28.74
CA MET A 295 -36.53 -73.32 -28.61
C MET A 295 -37.24 -73.39 -29.97
N GLU A 296 -36.78 -72.63 -30.97
CA GLU A 296 -37.30 -72.72 -32.34
C GLU A 296 -37.12 -74.12 -32.93
N SER A 297 -35.95 -74.75 -32.72
CA SER A 297 -35.70 -76.13 -33.16
C SER A 297 -36.64 -77.14 -32.48
N LEU A 298 -36.94 -76.97 -31.18
CA LEU A 298 -37.89 -77.79 -30.43
C LEU A 298 -39.34 -77.57 -30.90
N VAL A 299 -39.71 -76.34 -31.25
CA VAL A 299 -41.02 -76.01 -31.83
C VAL A 299 -41.17 -76.65 -33.21
N LEU A 300 -40.13 -76.61 -34.06
CA LEU A 300 -40.13 -77.30 -35.35
C LEU A 300 -40.25 -78.81 -35.18
N ALA A 301 -39.48 -79.43 -34.27
CA ALA A 301 -39.56 -80.85 -33.97
C ALA A 301 -40.96 -81.24 -33.43
N ARG A 302 -41.54 -80.44 -32.52
CA ARG A 302 -42.91 -80.62 -32.02
C ARG A 302 -43.94 -80.56 -33.14
N ASN A 303 -43.82 -79.61 -34.07
CA ASN A 303 -44.74 -79.46 -35.20
C ASN A 303 -44.65 -80.66 -36.16
N GLN A 304 -43.46 -81.17 -36.44
CA GLN A 304 -43.26 -82.40 -37.20
C GLN A 304 -43.91 -83.61 -36.50
N LEU A 305 -43.72 -83.74 -35.18
CA LEU A 305 -44.29 -84.84 -34.38
C LEU A 305 -45.82 -84.77 -34.33
N LEU A 306 -46.40 -83.57 -34.24
CA LEU A 306 -47.85 -83.35 -34.37
C LEU A 306 -48.38 -83.69 -35.77
N GLN A 307 -47.63 -83.42 -36.84
CA GLN A 307 -47.98 -83.85 -38.20
C GLN A 307 -47.93 -85.38 -38.34
N GLN A 308 -46.90 -86.04 -37.80
CA GLN A 308 -46.81 -87.51 -37.80
C GLN A 308 -47.96 -88.15 -37.00
N TRP A 309 -48.31 -87.56 -35.85
CA TRP A 309 -49.44 -88.01 -35.04
C TRP A 309 -50.79 -87.80 -35.74
N SER A 310 -51.00 -86.66 -36.39
CA SER A 310 -52.25 -86.41 -37.15
C SER A 310 -52.39 -87.35 -38.35
N GLY A 311 -51.29 -87.62 -39.07
CA GLY A 311 -51.25 -88.64 -40.13
C GLY A 311 -51.57 -90.05 -39.60
N SER A 312 -51.05 -90.40 -38.43
CA SER A 312 -51.34 -91.67 -37.76
C SER A 312 -52.81 -91.77 -37.32
N LEU A 313 -53.41 -90.68 -36.85
CA LEU A 313 -54.84 -90.56 -36.52
C LEU A 313 -55.75 -90.72 -37.75
N VAL A 314 -55.40 -90.10 -38.88
CA VAL A 314 -56.11 -90.31 -40.16
C VAL A 314 -55.97 -91.76 -40.63
N GLY A 315 -54.78 -92.36 -40.48
CA GLY A 315 -54.56 -93.78 -40.75
C GLY A 315 -55.29 -94.73 -39.79
N MET A 316 -55.66 -94.28 -38.58
CA MET A 316 -56.54 -95.02 -37.68
C MET A 316 -58.00 -94.91 -38.12
N ARG A 317 -58.51 -93.69 -38.36
CA ARG A 317 -59.90 -93.49 -38.84
C ARG A 317 -60.21 -94.29 -40.11
N ARG A 318 -59.30 -94.32 -41.08
CA ARG A 318 -59.47 -95.15 -42.30
C ARG A 318 -59.54 -96.65 -42.03
N ARG A 319 -58.86 -97.15 -40.97
CA ARG A 319 -58.97 -98.55 -40.54
C ARG A 319 -60.29 -98.80 -39.81
N ASP A 320 -60.75 -97.85 -39.00
CA ASP A 320 -62.05 -97.94 -38.31
C ASP A 320 -63.22 -97.92 -39.32
N GLU A 321 -63.14 -97.06 -40.35
CA GLU A 321 -64.08 -97.02 -41.49
C GLU A 321 -64.12 -98.36 -42.24
N ALA A 322 -62.95 -98.93 -42.57
CA ALA A 322 -62.85 -100.24 -43.21
C ALA A 322 -63.38 -101.38 -42.32
N PHE A 323 -63.16 -101.31 -41.00
CA PHE A 323 -63.68 -102.27 -40.03
C PHE A 323 -65.20 -102.18 -39.89
N SER A 324 -65.79 -100.98 -39.90
CA SER A 324 -67.24 -100.79 -39.91
C SER A 324 -67.86 -101.37 -41.19
N ALA A 325 -67.29 -101.08 -42.36
CA ALA A 325 -67.75 -101.65 -43.63
C ALA A 325 -67.69 -103.19 -43.63
N MET A 326 -66.67 -103.77 -42.99
CA MET A 326 -66.57 -105.23 -42.82
C MET A 326 -67.62 -105.77 -41.83
N GLN A 327 -67.93 -105.08 -40.74
CA GLN A 327 -69.02 -105.48 -39.84
C GLN A 327 -70.39 -105.44 -40.54
N ASP A 328 -70.65 -104.43 -41.35
CA ASP A 328 -71.91 -104.32 -42.09
C ASP A 328 -72.02 -105.42 -43.18
N ALA A 329 -70.90 -105.81 -43.80
CA ALA A 329 -70.86 -106.99 -44.66
C ALA A 329 -71.19 -108.28 -43.88
N VAL A 330 -70.66 -108.47 -42.66
CA VAL A 330 -71.01 -109.62 -41.81
C VAL A 330 -72.51 -109.63 -41.47
N ARG A 331 -73.09 -108.49 -41.09
CA ARG A 331 -74.54 -108.36 -40.80
C ARG A 331 -75.42 -108.73 -42.00
N THR A 332 -75.00 -108.41 -43.23
CA THR A 332 -75.78 -108.82 -44.43
C THR A 332 -75.70 -110.33 -44.68
N VAL A 333 -74.57 -110.98 -44.39
CA VAL A 333 -74.45 -112.45 -44.43
C VAL A 333 -75.27 -113.11 -43.33
N GLU A 334 -75.25 -112.60 -42.09
CA GLU A 334 -76.12 -113.09 -41.00
C GLU A 334 -77.61 -113.00 -41.38
N HIS A 335 -78.03 -111.92 -42.05
CA HIS A 335 -79.40 -111.80 -42.53
C HIS A 335 -79.74 -112.82 -43.64
N GLN A 336 -78.80 -113.14 -44.53
CA GLN A 336 -78.98 -114.21 -45.52
C GLN A 336 -79.12 -115.59 -44.87
N VAL A 337 -78.34 -115.88 -43.82
CA VAL A 337 -78.48 -117.14 -43.05
C VAL A 337 -79.87 -117.24 -42.43
N ILE A 338 -80.39 -116.16 -41.84
CA ILE A 338 -81.76 -116.13 -41.27
C ILE A 338 -82.84 -116.38 -42.33
N LEU A 339 -82.63 -115.96 -43.58
CA LEU A 339 -83.55 -116.26 -44.69
C LEU A 339 -83.49 -117.75 -45.08
N LEU A 340 -82.29 -118.32 -45.19
CA LEU A 340 -82.10 -119.75 -45.46
C LEU A 340 -82.67 -120.64 -44.33
N ASP A 341 -82.53 -120.25 -43.07
CA ASP A 341 -83.14 -120.96 -41.94
C ASP A 341 -84.67 -120.98 -42.04
N ARG A 342 -85.31 -119.89 -42.50
CA ARG A 342 -86.76 -119.85 -42.74
C ARG A 342 -87.20 -120.73 -43.91
N GLU A 343 -86.37 -120.85 -44.95
CA GLU A 343 -86.60 -121.79 -46.05
C GLU A 343 -86.50 -123.23 -45.55
N ILE A 344 -85.50 -123.56 -44.72
CA ILE A 344 -85.36 -124.86 -44.04
C ILE A 344 -86.56 -125.15 -43.13
N GLU A 345 -87.07 -124.17 -42.38
CA GLU A 345 -88.31 -124.30 -41.60
C GLU A 345 -89.57 -124.48 -42.48
N GLY A 346 -89.55 -123.99 -43.72
CA GLY A 346 -90.55 -124.30 -44.74
C GLY A 346 -90.51 -125.77 -45.14
N TYR A 347 -89.33 -126.26 -45.56
CA TYR A 347 -89.14 -127.66 -45.95
C TYR A 347 -89.38 -128.66 -44.79
N LYS A 348 -89.06 -128.29 -43.55
CA LYS A 348 -89.41 -129.10 -42.37
C LYS A 348 -90.92 -129.24 -42.19
N ARG A 349 -91.71 -128.18 -42.40
CA ARG A 349 -93.18 -128.24 -42.28
C ARG A 349 -93.80 -129.18 -43.31
N SER A 350 -93.40 -129.09 -44.58
CA SER A 350 -93.88 -130.05 -45.60
C SER A 350 -93.45 -131.49 -45.31
N THR A 351 -92.29 -131.68 -44.66
CA THR A 351 -91.84 -133.02 -44.22
C THR A 351 -92.67 -133.56 -43.06
N ASN A 352 -93.09 -132.69 -42.13
CA ASN A 352 -94.00 -133.05 -41.04
C ASN A 352 -95.40 -133.42 -41.54
N GLU A 353 -95.94 -132.70 -42.54
CA GLU A 353 -97.27 -133.00 -43.12
C GLU A 353 -97.33 -134.43 -43.71
N GLU A 354 -96.27 -134.86 -44.40
CA GLU A 354 -96.09 -136.25 -44.89
C GLU A 354 -95.90 -137.26 -43.74
N GLN A 355 -95.34 -136.85 -42.60
CA GLN A 355 -95.22 -137.69 -41.40
C GLN A 355 -96.57 -137.86 -40.67
N GLU A 356 -97.39 -136.81 -40.59
CA GLU A 356 -98.73 -136.87 -39.97
C GLU A 356 -99.68 -137.83 -40.72
N GLU A 357 -99.54 -137.97 -42.04
CA GLU A 357 -100.24 -139.01 -42.82
C GLU A 357 -99.86 -140.44 -42.38
N ASN A 358 -98.57 -140.66 -42.11
CA ASN A 358 -98.01 -141.93 -41.64
C ASN A 358 -98.39 -142.22 -40.17
N GLU A 359 -98.45 -141.17 -39.35
CA GLU A 359 -98.91 -141.24 -37.97
C GLU A 359 -100.39 -141.62 -37.86
N LYS A 360 -101.28 -141.20 -38.78
CA LYS A 360 -102.70 -141.61 -38.79
C LYS A 360 -102.88 -143.13 -38.91
N LEU A 361 -102.05 -143.80 -39.72
CA LEU A 361 -102.03 -145.27 -39.84
C LEU A 361 -101.48 -145.94 -38.56
N THR A 362 -100.56 -145.26 -37.88
CA THR A 362 -99.97 -145.72 -36.61
C THR A 362 -100.92 -145.46 -35.40
N MET A 363 -101.83 -144.48 -35.51
CA MET A 363 -102.72 -144.06 -34.42
C MET A 363 -103.79 -145.12 -34.07
N GLN A 364 -104.16 -145.99 -35.02
CA GLN A 364 -105.05 -147.14 -34.75
C GLN A 364 -104.42 -148.17 -33.79
N LEU A 365 -103.08 -148.15 -33.62
CA LEU A 365 -102.34 -149.06 -32.73
C LEU A 365 -102.14 -148.48 -31.32
N ASN A 366 -102.24 -147.16 -31.15
CA ASN A 366 -101.72 -146.44 -29.97
C ASN A 366 -102.78 -145.80 -29.05
N TRP A 367 -104.05 -146.21 -29.15
CA TRP A 367 -105.17 -145.74 -28.29
C TRP A 367 -105.11 -146.20 -26.81
N SER A 368 -103.94 -146.52 -26.25
CA SER A 368 -103.79 -147.17 -24.93
C SER A 368 -102.88 -146.49 -23.89
N HIS A 369 -102.36 -145.26 -24.12
CA HIS A 369 -101.38 -144.65 -23.18
C HIS A 369 -101.35 -143.10 -23.06
N ASP A 370 -102.40 -142.50 -22.50
CA ASP A 370 -102.56 -141.04 -22.32
C ASP A 370 -101.69 -140.34 -21.23
N GLY A 371 -101.47 -139.02 -21.41
CA GLY A 371 -101.87 -138.05 -20.37
C GLY A 371 -100.82 -137.30 -19.51
N ALA A 372 -99.51 -137.55 -19.66
CA ALA A 372 -98.52 -137.12 -18.64
C ALA A 372 -97.82 -135.74 -18.83
N THR A 373 -97.84 -135.12 -20.01
CA THR A 373 -96.93 -134.00 -20.35
C THR A 373 -97.42 -132.60 -19.99
N SER A 374 -98.73 -132.35 -20.01
CA SER A 374 -99.32 -131.00 -19.88
C SER A 374 -99.07 -130.31 -18.53
N ARG A 375 -98.93 -131.07 -17.44
CA ARG A 375 -98.75 -130.52 -16.08
C ARG A 375 -97.37 -129.89 -15.81
N LYS A 376 -96.36 -130.11 -16.66
CA LYS A 376 -94.97 -129.66 -16.40
C LYS A 376 -94.70 -128.19 -16.77
N LEU A 377 -95.39 -127.61 -17.76
CA LEU A 377 -95.08 -126.24 -18.23
C LEU A 377 -95.53 -125.12 -17.28
N ILE A 378 -96.59 -125.34 -16.49
CA ILE A 378 -97.19 -124.29 -15.63
C ILE A 378 -96.24 -123.90 -14.49
N ILE A 379 -95.57 -124.89 -13.88
CA ILE A 379 -94.68 -124.71 -12.73
C ILE A 379 -93.44 -123.86 -13.10
N GLN A 380 -92.94 -124.00 -14.34
CA GLN A 380 -91.72 -123.31 -14.78
C GLN A 380 -91.89 -121.78 -14.89
N LYS A 381 -93.13 -121.29 -15.08
CA LYS A 381 -93.39 -119.85 -15.26
C LYS A 381 -93.59 -119.08 -13.95
N GLN A 382 -94.04 -119.73 -12.89
CA GLN A 382 -94.16 -119.09 -11.57
C GLN A 382 -92.78 -118.82 -10.94
N ALA A 383 -91.85 -119.78 -11.05
CA ALA A 383 -90.49 -119.64 -10.53
C ALA A 383 -89.69 -118.45 -11.13
N GLN A 384 -90.04 -117.98 -12.33
CA GLN A 384 -89.38 -116.84 -12.98
C GLN A 384 -89.82 -115.48 -12.40
N GLY A 385 -91.02 -115.38 -11.82
CA GLY A 385 -91.53 -114.14 -11.23
C GLY A 385 -90.92 -113.81 -9.86
N GLU A 386 -90.78 -114.83 -9.00
CA GLU A 386 -90.29 -114.69 -7.63
C GLU A 386 -88.81 -114.25 -7.58
N ALA A 387 -88.00 -114.72 -8.53
CA ALA A 387 -86.58 -114.34 -8.65
C ALA A 387 -86.38 -112.83 -8.91
N LEU A 388 -87.19 -112.23 -9.79
CA LEU A 388 -87.11 -110.80 -10.11
C LEU A 388 -87.51 -109.91 -8.93
N GLN A 389 -88.50 -110.34 -8.15
CA GLN A 389 -88.95 -109.62 -6.95
C GLN A 389 -87.89 -109.65 -5.84
N ALA A 390 -87.15 -110.76 -5.71
CA ALA A 390 -86.01 -110.87 -4.80
C ALA A 390 -84.89 -109.87 -5.14
N HIS A 391 -84.52 -109.74 -6.42
CA HIS A 391 -83.49 -108.79 -6.87
C HIS A 391 -83.85 -107.33 -6.57
N TYR A 392 -85.08 -106.89 -6.87
CA TYR A 392 -85.53 -105.54 -6.53
C TYR A 392 -85.48 -105.24 -5.02
N SER A 393 -85.84 -106.23 -4.19
CA SER A 393 -85.73 -106.10 -2.72
C SER A 393 -84.30 -105.94 -2.23
N SER A 394 -83.32 -106.47 -2.98
CA SER A 394 -81.89 -106.37 -2.66
C SER A 394 -81.34 -104.99 -3.00
N CYS A 395 -81.65 -104.47 -4.19
CA CYS A 395 -81.23 -103.13 -4.61
C CYS A 395 -81.77 -102.03 -3.70
N LEU A 396 -83.00 -102.17 -3.18
CA LEU A 396 -83.59 -101.24 -2.20
C LEU A 396 -82.92 -101.31 -0.81
N ARG A 397 -82.32 -102.45 -0.43
CA ARG A 397 -81.52 -102.55 0.81
C ARG A 397 -80.17 -101.88 0.64
N THR A 398 -79.46 -102.18 -0.45
CA THR A 398 -78.14 -101.57 -0.73
C THR A 398 -78.24 -100.06 -0.89
N LEU A 399 -79.30 -99.53 -1.50
CA LEU A 399 -79.54 -98.08 -1.60
C LEU A 399 -79.72 -97.42 -0.22
N ARG A 400 -80.53 -98.03 0.66
CA ARG A 400 -80.72 -97.51 2.04
C ARG A 400 -79.45 -97.63 2.89
N GLU A 401 -78.56 -98.55 2.56
CA GLU A 401 -77.24 -98.66 3.20
C GLU A 401 -76.29 -97.56 2.69
N THR A 402 -76.26 -97.28 1.39
CA THR A 402 -75.47 -96.16 0.84
C THR A 402 -75.96 -94.80 1.36
N GLU A 403 -77.27 -94.57 1.43
CA GLU A 403 -77.87 -93.36 2.03
C GLU A 403 -77.45 -93.17 3.50
N ARG A 404 -77.46 -94.24 4.30
CA ARG A 404 -77.00 -94.19 5.71
C ARG A 404 -75.50 -93.94 5.83
N THR A 405 -74.68 -94.50 4.95
CA THR A 405 -73.23 -94.21 4.95
C THR A 405 -72.95 -92.77 4.54
N LEU A 406 -73.66 -92.24 3.54
CA LEU A 406 -73.55 -90.85 3.10
C LEU A 406 -73.98 -89.88 4.21
N ALA A 407 -75.05 -90.19 4.95
CA ALA A 407 -75.48 -89.44 6.12
C ALA A 407 -74.53 -89.49 7.33
N ARG A 408 -73.69 -90.54 7.45
CA ARG A 408 -72.60 -90.59 8.44
C ARG A 408 -71.43 -89.73 8.00
N LEU A 409 -70.99 -89.88 6.76
CA LEU A 409 -69.90 -89.11 6.17
C LEU A 409 -70.20 -87.59 6.15
N SER A 410 -71.44 -87.18 5.91
CA SER A 410 -71.85 -85.76 6.01
C SER A 410 -71.81 -85.22 7.45
N LYS A 411 -72.07 -86.08 8.46
CA LYS A 411 -71.91 -85.73 9.88
C LYS A 411 -70.44 -85.66 10.30
N GLU A 412 -69.60 -86.56 9.81
CA GLU A 412 -68.15 -86.58 10.07
C GLU A 412 -67.44 -85.38 9.40
N THR A 413 -67.78 -85.07 8.14
CA THR A 413 -67.24 -83.88 7.45
C THR A 413 -67.68 -82.57 8.10
N SER A 414 -68.91 -82.47 8.61
CA SER A 414 -69.33 -81.28 9.36
C SER A 414 -68.68 -81.18 10.75
N ALA A 415 -68.39 -82.31 11.41
CA ALA A 415 -67.59 -82.34 12.63
C ALA A 415 -66.15 -81.86 12.38
N HIS A 416 -65.46 -82.40 11.36
CA HIS A 416 -64.12 -81.94 10.97
C HIS A 416 -64.11 -80.48 10.53
N HIS A 417 -65.18 -79.98 9.89
CA HIS A 417 -65.28 -78.56 9.56
C HIS A 417 -65.36 -77.67 10.83
N ALA A 418 -66.08 -78.11 11.86
CA ALA A 418 -66.10 -77.43 13.16
C ALA A 418 -64.73 -77.48 13.86
N GLU A 419 -64.06 -78.63 13.86
CA GLU A 419 -62.68 -78.79 14.38
C GLU A 419 -61.69 -77.84 13.68
N VAL A 420 -61.77 -77.70 12.35
CA VAL A 420 -60.95 -76.74 11.59
C VAL A 420 -61.26 -75.29 11.94
N ILE A 421 -62.52 -74.94 12.21
CA ILE A 421 -62.91 -73.59 12.68
C ILE A 421 -62.32 -73.31 14.06
N ASP A 422 -62.37 -74.27 14.98
CA ASP A 422 -61.84 -74.10 16.33
C ASP A 422 -60.30 -74.11 16.36
N GLN A 423 -59.64 -74.92 15.53
CA GLN A 423 -58.20 -74.83 15.30
C GLN A 423 -57.79 -73.45 14.73
N ARG A 424 -58.56 -72.89 13.79
CA ARG A 424 -58.32 -71.53 13.27
C ARG A 424 -58.47 -70.46 14.36
N ARG A 425 -59.47 -70.59 15.24
CA ARG A 425 -59.63 -69.70 16.41
C ARG A 425 -58.49 -69.85 17.41
N GLN A 426 -57.99 -71.07 17.61
CA GLN A 426 -56.85 -71.33 18.50
C GLN A 426 -55.56 -70.72 17.94
N LEU A 427 -55.28 -70.88 16.63
CA LEU A 427 -54.17 -70.21 15.95
C LEU A 427 -54.26 -68.68 16.03
N GLN A 428 -55.46 -68.10 15.95
CA GLN A 428 -55.66 -66.65 16.15
C GLN A 428 -55.29 -66.22 17.57
N LYS A 429 -55.71 -66.96 18.61
CA LYS A 429 -55.32 -66.68 20.01
C LYS A 429 -53.81 -66.82 20.21
N GLU A 430 -53.20 -67.87 19.66
CA GLU A 430 -51.74 -68.08 19.71
C GLU A 430 -50.97 -66.98 18.98
N SER A 431 -51.51 -66.44 17.88
CA SER A 431 -50.91 -65.31 17.17
C SER A 431 -50.99 -64.00 17.98
N ALA A 432 -52.09 -63.77 18.72
CA ALA A 432 -52.21 -62.63 19.62
C ALA A 432 -51.24 -62.73 20.80
N VAL A 433 -51.12 -63.90 21.42
CA VAL A 433 -50.14 -64.16 22.49
C VAL A 433 -48.70 -64.02 21.98
N ARG A 434 -48.42 -64.42 20.73
CA ARG A 434 -47.12 -64.20 20.10
C ARG A 434 -46.81 -62.71 19.96
N LEU A 435 -47.74 -61.90 19.45
CA LEU A 435 -47.57 -60.45 19.33
C LEU A 435 -47.34 -59.79 20.70
N GLU A 436 -48.08 -60.19 21.74
CA GLU A 436 -47.81 -59.70 23.10
C GLU A 436 -46.42 -60.08 23.62
N ILE A 437 -45.90 -61.25 23.26
CA ILE A 437 -44.54 -61.69 23.63
C ILE A 437 -43.50 -60.91 22.81
N GLU A 438 -43.76 -60.65 21.53
CA GLU A 438 -42.92 -59.81 20.68
C GLU A 438 -42.84 -58.37 21.23
N ASP A 439 -43.96 -57.77 21.66
CA ASP A 439 -43.97 -56.47 22.35
C ASP A 439 -43.22 -56.49 23.70
N LYS A 440 -43.36 -57.57 24.49
CA LYS A 440 -42.58 -57.78 25.72
C LYS A 440 -41.08 -57.94 25.42
N ILE A 441 -40.71 -58.55 24.30
CA ILE A 441 -39.32 -58.65 23.82
C ILE A 441 -38.80 -57.27 23.36
N MET A 442 -39.58 -56.52 22.58
CA MET A 442 -39.21 -55.19 22.10
C MET A 442 -39.03 -54.20 23.24
N THR A 443 -39.93 -54.21 24.24
CA THR A 443 -39.76 -53.40 25.47
C THR A 443 -38.57 -53.86 26.30
N HIS A 444 -38.27 -55.17 26.40
CA HIS A 444 -37.02 -55.64 27.02
C HIS A 444 -35.75 -55.25 26.24
N ILE A 445 -35.79 -55.19 24.90
CA ILE A 445 -34.68 -54.71 24.07
C ILE A 445 -34.47 -53.21 24.31
N GLN A 446 -35.53 -52.41 24.38
CA GLN A 446 -35.48 -50.99 24.76
C GLN A 446 -34.92 -50.78 26.19
N GLN A 447 -35.31 -51.62 27.15
CA GLN A 447 -34.75 -51.61 28.51
C GLN A 447 -33.26 -52.02 28.53
N LYS A 448 -32.83 -52.95 27.69
CA LYS A 448 -31.40 -53.30 27.55
C LYS A 448 -30.58 -52.20 26.88
N LEU A 449 -31.17 -51.45 25.94
CA LEU A 449 -30.54 -50.28 25.31
C LEU A 449 -30.34 -49.11 26.30
N THR A 450 -31.23 -48.93 27.29
CA THR A 450 -31.05 -47.91 28.35
C THR A 450 -30.10 -48.33 29.47
N HIS A 451 -29.75 -49.62 29.60
CA HIS A 451 -28.75 -50.12 30.54
C HIS A 451 -27.30 -49.86 30.09
N ASN A 452 -26.89 -48.60 30.24
CA ASN A 452 -25.59 -48.01 29.89
C ASN A 452 -24.33 -48.72 30.45
N LYS A 453 -24.47 -49.70 31.37
CA LYS A 453 -23.36 -50.56 31.84
C LYS A 453 -23.07 -51.72 30.87
N ALA A 454 -24.09 -52.34 30.29
CA ALA A 454 -23.92 -53.44 29.32
C ALA A 454 -23.23 -52.94 28.04
N ALA A 455 -23.63 -51.76 27.54
CA ALA A 455 -22.99 -51.10 26.40
C ALA A 455 -21.49 -50.79 26.63
N LYS A 456 -21.09 -50.42 27.86
CA LYS A 456 -19.68 -50.17 28.21
C LYS A 456 -18.86 -51.45 28.32
N TYR A 457 -19.45 -52.54 28.81
CA TYR A 457 -18.80 -53.86 28.80
C TYR A 457 -18.70 -54.44 27.38
N SER A 458 -19.76 -54.33 26.56
CA SER A 458 -19.69 -54.76 25.16
C SER A 458 -18.71 -53.92 24.36
N GLN A 459 -18.66 -52.60 24.53
CA GLN A 459 -17.65 -51.75 23.86
C GLN A 459 -16.22 -52.12 24.24
N ARG A 460 -15.95 -52.47 25.51
CA ARG A 460 -14.64 -53.00 25.96
C ARG A 460 -14.34 -54.40 25.42
N LEU A 461 -15.36 -55.24 25.26
CA LEU A 461 -15.19 -56.56 24.66
C LEU A 461 -14.93 -56.42 23.15
N THR A 462 -15.67 -55.58 22.45
CA THR A 462 -15.51 -55.25 21.03
C THR A 462 -14.17 -54.59 20.75
N SER A 463 -13.65 -53.71 21.61
CA SER A 463 -12.30 -53.16 21.44
C SER A 463 -11.22 -54.22 21.62
N ARG A 464 -11.37 -55.15 22.59
CA ARG A 464 -10.46 -56.29 22.78
C ARG A 464 -10.55 -57.31 21.64
N ILE A 465 -11.74 -57.56 21.09
CA ILE A 465 -11.95 -58.39 19.90
C ILE A 465 -11.35 -57.70 18.67
N ALA A 466 -11.45 -56.36 18.55
CA ALA A 466 -10.86 -55.62 17.45
C ALA A 466 -9.32 -55.55 17.52
N THR A 467 -8.70 -55.52 18.71
CA THR A 467 -7.23 -55.65 18.83
C THR A 467 -6.80 -57.08 18.50
N LEU A 468 -7.45 -58.10 19.05
CA LEU A 468 -7.18 -59.50 18.70
C LEU A 468 -7.41 -59.79 17.21
N LYS A 469 -8.43 -59.20 16.58
CA LYS A 469 -8.66 -59.33 15.13
C LYS A 469 -7.51 -58.71 14.35
N ARG A 470 -7.02 -57.52 14.71
CA ARG A 470 -5.83 -56.91 14.08
C ARG A 470 -4.57 -57.76 14.26
N GLU A 471 -4.32 -58.29 15.46
CA GLU A 471 -3.20 -59.22 15.70
C GLU A 471 -3.30 -60.49 14.87
N LYS A 472 -4.51 -61.05 14.71
CA LYS A 472 -4.74 -62.24 13.87
C LYS A 472 -4.65 -61.93 12.38
N SER A 473 -5.14 -60.79 11.92
CA SER A 473 -4.94 -60.31 10.54
C SER A 473 -3.47 -60.05 10.23
N PHE A 474 -2.69 -59.50 11.18
CA PHE A 474 -1.24 -59.36 11.03
C PHE A 474 -0.54 -60.71 10.94
N ARG A 475 -0.92 -61.69 11.79
CA ARG A 475 -0.39 -63.06 11.67
C ARG A 475 -0.82 -63.77 10.38
N LEU A 476 -2.03 -63.51 9.87
CA LEU A 476 -2.46 -64.02 8.58
C LEU A 476 -1.62 -63.41 7.45
N TRP A 477 -1.37 -62.10 7.47
CA TRP A 477 -0.49 -61.45 6.50
C TRP A 477 0.96 -61.97 6.57
N GLN A 478 1.48 -62.27 7.77
CA GLN A 478 2.76 -62.97 7.92
C GLN A 478 2.71 -64.37 7.29
N LEU A 479 1.69 -65.18 7.60
CA LEU A 479 1.52 -66.52 7.01
C LEU A 479 1.28 -66.49 5.50
N GLU A 480 0.62 -65.46 4.96
CA GLU A 480 0.44 -65.25 3.53
C GLU A 480 1.77 -64.94 2.85
N ASN A 481 2.61 -64.09 3.46
CA ASN A 481 3.98 -63.87 3.00
C ASN A 481 4.84 -65.14 3.08
N ASP A 482 4.74 -65.91 4.17
CA ASP A 482 5.45 -67.19 4.33
C ASP A 482 4.98 -68.21 3.28
N VAL A 483 3.67 -68.27 2.97
CA VAL A 483 3.10 -69.10 1.90
C VAL A 483 3.55 -68.64 0.52
N VAL A 484 3.69 -67.34 0.27
CA VAL A 484 4.28 -66.81 -0.98
C VAL A 484 5.76 -67.16 -1.08
N ALA A 485 6.52 -67.10 0.02
CA ALA A 485 7.92 -67.50 0.06
C ALA A 485 8.08 -69.01 -0.23
N VAL A 486 7.32 -69.86 0.46
CA VAL A 486 7.26 -71.31 0.19
C VAL A 486 6.75 -71.59 -1.23
N GLY A 487 5.81 -70.81 -1.74
CA GLY A 487 5.33 -70.89 -3.13
C GLY A 487 6.45 -70.62 -4.15
N GLN A 488 7.31 -69.62 -3.89
CA GLN A 488 8.51 -69.36 -4.70
C GLN A 488 9.55 -70.48 -4.58
N GLU A 489 9.72 -71.10 -3.40
CA GLU A 489 10.59 -72.27 -3.22
C GLU A 489 10.05 -73.50 -3.95
N ILE A 490 8.74 -73.75 -3.90
CA ILE A 490 8.07 -74.78 -4.69
C ILE A 490 8.23 -74.50 -6.19
N SER A 491 8.07 -73.26 -6.66
CA SER A 491 8.29 -72.92 -8.08
C SER A 491 9.73 -73.18 -8.52
N LYS A 492 10.73 -72.83 -7.69
CA LYS A 492 12.15 -73.16 -7.95
C LYS A 492 12.38 -74.67 -7.96
N ALA A 493 11.77 -75.41 -7.03
CA ALA A 493 11.85 -76.87 -6.98
C ALA A 493 11.19 -77.53 -8.20
N SER A 494 10.04 -77.04 -8.65
CA SER A 494 9.38 -77.49 -9.89
C SER A 494 10.23 -77.20 -11.12
N GLN A 495 10.82 -76.02 -11.25
CA GLN A 495 11.75 -75.71 -12.35
C GLN A 495 12.99 -76.63 -12.33
N HIS A 496 13.50 -76.97 -11.14
CA HIS A 496 14.55 -77.97 -11.02
C HIS A 496 14.08 -79.37 -11.41
N LEU A 497 12.88 -79.80 -11.00
CA LEU A 497 12.29 -81.10 -11.37
C LEU A 497 12.00 -81.18 -12.88
N GLU A 498 11.52 -80.12 -13.52
CA GLU A 498 11.34 -80.04 -14.98
C GLU A 498 12.69 -80.14 -15.69
N SER A 499 13.72 -79.43 -15.22
CA SER A 499 15.07 -79.53 -15.78
C SER A 499 15.66 -80.95 -15.65
N LEU A 500 15.39 -81.63 -14.54
CA LEU A 500 15.76 -83.04 -14.34
C LEU A 500 14.92 -83.96 -15.23
N GLY A 501 13.63 -83.69 -15.40
CA GLY A 501 12.72 -84.38 -16.32
C GLY A 501 13.25 -84.41 -17.75
N LEU A 502 13.65 -83.25 -18.28
CA LEU A 502 14.29 -83.13 -19.59
C LEU A 502 15.60 -83.94 -19.67
N THR A 503 16.39 -84.02 -18.59
CA THR A 503 17.58 -84.88 -18.58
C THR A 503 17.24 -86.38 -18.53
N THR A 504 16.17 -86.78 -17.83
CA THR A 504 15.71 -88.18 -17.82
C THR A 504 15.14 -88.60 -19.16
N GLU A 505 14.33 -87.76 -19.82
CA GLU A 505 13.84 -88.01 -21.18
C GLU A 505 15.00 -88.19 -22.17
N ALA A 506 16.02 -87.33 -22.10
CA ALA A 506 17.22 -87.44 -22.93
C ALA A 506 18.07 -88.69 -22.62
N LEU A 507 17.97 -89.28 -21.43
CA LEU A 507 18.56 -90.56 -21.07
C LEU A 507 17.69 -91.73 -21.55
N ASP A 508 16.37 -91.65 -21.40
CA ASP A 508 15.42 -92.65 -21.89
C ASP A 508 15.44 -92.76 -23.42
N GLU A 509 15.64 -91.67 -24.16
CA GLU A 509 15.91 -91.75 -25.59
C GLU A 509 17.19 -92.54 -25.91
N LYS A 510 18.26 -92.39 -25.11
CA LYS A 510 19.52 -93.16 -25.29
C LYS A 510 19.31 -94.64 -24.93
N ILE A 511 18.50 -94.93 -23.91
CA ILE A 511 18.09 -96.29 -23.55
C ILE A 511 17.23 -96.89 -24.67
N ALA A 512 16.27 -96.15 -25.23
CA ALA A 512 15.44 -96.58 -26.35
C ALA A 512 16.26 -96.85 -27.63
N ARG A 513 17.26 -96.00 -27.95
CA ARG A 513 18.23 -96.26 -29.02
C ARG A 513 19.03 -97.55 -28.76
N SER A 514 19.44 -97.79 -27.52
CA SER A 514 20.17 -99.01 -27.12
C SER A 514 19.30 -100.27 -27.16
N ASN A 515 18.02 -100.17 -26.75
CA ASN A 515 17.04 -101.26 -26.81
C ASN A 515 16.67 -101.60 -28.26
N LYS A 516 16.61 -100.61 -29.17
CA LYS A 516 16.51 -100.86 -30.62
C LYS A 516 17.71 -101.65 -31.14
N LEU A 517 18.93 -101.34 -30.69
CA LEU A 517 20.11 -102.15 -31.02
C LEU A 517 20.00 -103.58 -30.47
N LEU A 518 19.66 -103.75 -29.18
CA LEU A 518 19.48 -105.06 -28.54
C LEU A 518 18.41 -105.93 -29.22
N THR A 519 17.27 -105.35 -29.59
CA THR A 519 16.21 -106.08 -30.32
C THR A 519 16.66 -106.53 -31.71
N THR A 520 17.49 -105.76 -32.43
CA THR A 520 18.10 -106.26 -33.69
C THR A 520 19.11 -107.40 -33.46
N ILE A 521 19.80 -107.43 -32.32
CA ILE A 521 20.69 -108.54 -31.94
C ILE A 521 19.86 -109.77 -31.55
N GLN A 522 18.79 -109.59 -30.78
CA GLN A 522 17.91 -110.66 -30.34
C GLN A 522 17.13 -111.28 -31.51
N ALA A 523 16.76 -110.50 -32.53
CA ALA A 523 16.21 -111.01 -33.78
C ALA A 523 17.21 -111.86 -34.59
N LYS A 524 18.52 -111.57 -34.50
CA LYS A 524 19.57 -112.43 -35.06
C LYS A 524 19.78 -113.70 -34.22
N MET A 525 19.63 -113.63 -32.90
CA MET A 525 19.65 -114.83 -32.05
C MET A 525 18.44 -115.73 -32.30
N SER A 526 17.23 -115.18 -32.48
CA SER A 526 16.03 -115.99 -32.73
C SER A 526 16.07 -116.69 -34.10
N SER A 527 16.68 -116.09 -35.13
CA SER A 527 16.89 -116.77 -36.41
C SER A 527 17.92 -117.90 -36.34
N PHE A 528 18.93 -117.81 -35.44
CA PHE A 528 19.78 -118.96 -35.13
C PHE A 528 19.03 -120.06 -34.35
N VAL A 529 18.11 -119.70 -33.44
CA VAL A 529 17.30 -120.68 -32.69
C VAL A 529 16.32 -121.43 -33.60
N THR A 530 15.68 -120.77 -34.57
CA THR A 530 14.80 -121.48 -35.53
C THR A 530 15.56 -122.43 -36.43
N LEU A 531 16.81 -122.10 -36.81
CA LEU A 531 17.70 -123.01 -37.54
C LEU A 531 18.06 -124.25 -36.72
N ILE A 532 18.27 -124.11 -35.40
CA ILE A 532 18.50 -125.24 -34.48
C ILE A 532 17.25 -126.13 -34.38
N ALA A 533 16.05 -125.54 -34.25
CA ALA A 533 14.80 -126.28 -34.18
C ALA A 533 14.52 -127.10 -35.45
N GLN A 534 14.85 -126.57 -36.63
CA GLN A 534 14.76 -127.31 -37.89
C GLN A 534 15.67 -128.55 -37.93
N LYS A 535 16.86 -128.49 -37.33
CA LYS A 535 17.74 -129.67 -37.18
C LYS A 535 17.16 -130.70 -36.23
N GLN A 536 16.57 -130.29 -35.10
CA GLN A 536 15.91 -131.21 -34.16
C GLN A 536 14.66 -131.90 -34.74
N ALA A 537 13.87 -131.22 -35.58
CA ALA A 537 12.71 -131.81 -36.24
C ALA A 537 13.06 -133.02 -37.13
N SER A 538 14.24 -133.01 -37.77
CA SER A 538 14.73 -134.12 -38.60
C SER A 538 15.05 -135.40 -37.81
N ILE A 539 15.36 -135.27 -36.52
CA ILE A 539 15.65 -136.41 -35.62
C ILE A 539 14.35 -137.11 -35.21
N ALA A 540 13.29 -136.33 -34.93
CA ALA A 540 11.98 -136.87 -34.54
C ALA A 540 11.34 -137.75 -35.62
N THR A 541 11.64 -137.50 -36.90
CA THR A 541 11.09 -138.27 -38.03
C THR A 541 11.65 -139.70 -38.09
N CYS A 542 12.88 -139.94 -37.63
CA CYS A 542 13.45 -141.29 -37.51
C CYS A 542 12.73 -142.12 -36.42
N ASN A 543 12.44 -141.51 -35.27
CA ASN A 543 11.77 -142.20 -34.15
C ASN A 543 10.33 -142.64 -34.49
N LYS A 544 9.63 -141.90 -35.37
CA LYS A 544 8.24 -142.20 -35.76
C LYS A 544 8.07 -143.52 -36.53
N LYS A 545 9.13 -144.03 -37.17
CA LYS A 545 9.10 -145.33 -37.88
C LYS A 545 9.11 -146.54 -36.93
N ILE A 546 9.58 -146.38 -35.69
CA ILE A 546 9.68 -147.46 -34.70
C ILE A 546 8.30 -147.81 -34.12
N TYR A 547 7.43 -146.82 -33.92
CA TYR A 547 6.11 -147.00 -33.29
C TYR A 547 5.07 -147.72 -34.16
N GLN A 548 5.26 -147.84 -35.48
CA GLN A 548 4.27 -148.43 -36.38
C GLN A 548 4.16 -149.96 -36.31
N ILE A 549 5.05 -150.63 -35.57
CA ILE A 549 5.06 -152.09 -35.42
C ILE A 549 4.16 -152.57 -34.24
N ALA A 550 3.72 -151.68 -33.35
CA ALA A 550 3.31 -152.07 -31.99
C ALA A 550 1.80 -152.20 -31.67
N ALA A 551 0.86 -151.93 -32.59
CA ALA A 551 -0.57 -151.73 -32.23
C ALA A 551 -1.61 -152.45 -33.13
N LYS A 552 -1.42 -153.74 -33.44
CA LYS A 552 -2.31 -154.53 -34.33
C LYS A 552 -3.23 -155.56 -33.61
N THR A 553 -3.64 -155.37 -32.36
CA THR A 553 -4.36 -156.40 -31.57
C THR A 553 -5.41 -155.90 -30.56
N GLY A 554 -6.69 -156.28 -30.72
CA GLY A 554 -7.70 -156.42 -29.64
C GLY A 554 -8.98 -155.53 -29.68
N HIS A 555 -10.18 -156.13 -29.51
CA HIS A 555 -11.54 -155.54 -29.49
C HIS A 555 -12.44 -156.24 -28.43
N GLU A 556 -13.59 -155.66 -28.01
CA GLU A 556 -14.93 -156.32 -27.85
C GLU A 556 -16.07 -155.37 -27.33
N ASP A 557 -17.35 -155.75 -27.53
CA ASP A 557 -18.56 -154.87 -27.52
C ASP A 557 -19.70 -155.26 -26.52
N LEU A 558 -20.72 -154.40 -26.33
CA LEU A 558 -21.98 -154.65 -25.55
C LEU A 558 -23.28 -154.13 -26.24
N SER A 559 -24.47 -154.49 -25.72
CA SER A 559 -25.73 -154.67 -26.47
C SER A 559 -26.66 -153.43 -26.68
N PRO A 560 -27.36 -153.28 -27.83
CA PRO A 560 -28.04 -152.02 -28.22
C PRO A 560 -29.30 -151.59 -27.45
N LEU A 561 -29.94 -152.44 -26.64
CA LEU A 561 -31.17 -152.08 -25.93
C LEU A 561 -30.92 -151.26 -24.65
N GLN A 562 -29.75 -151.44 -24.01
CA GLN A 562 -29.32 -150.61 -22.88
C GLN A 562 -28.97 -149.19 -23.34
N ILE A 563 -28.32 -149.05 -24.50
CA ILE A 563 -27.96 -147.77 -25.13
C ILE A 563 -29.17 -146.83 -25.27
N LYS A 564 -30.37 -147.35 -25.61
CA LYS A 564 -31.58 -146.51 -25.75
C LYS A 564 -32.13 -146.00 -24.41
N VAL A 565 -32.02 -146.79 -23.34
CA VAL A 565 -32.45 -146.37 -22.00
C VAL A 565 -31.45 -145.37 -21.40
N GLU A 566 -30.16 -145.60 -21.61
CA GLU A 566 -29.09 -144.68 -21.21
C GLU A 566 -29.15 -143.35 -21.99
N ALA A 567 -29.46 -143.37 -23.29
CA ALA A 567 -29.63 -142.16 -24.10
C ALA A 567 -30.79 -141.27 -23.60
N ILE A 568 -31.94 -141.85 -23.23
CA ILE A 568 -33.06 -141.06 -22.68
C ILE A 568 -32.74 -140.52 -21.28
N ARG A 569 -32.02 -141.29 -20.44
CA ARG A 569 -31.54 -140.79 -19.14
C ARG A 569 -30.54 -139.65 -19.31
N ALA A 570 -29.58 -139.77 -20.23
CA ALA A 570 -28.61 -138.72 -20.53
C ALA A 570 -29.28 -137.43 -21.02
N GLN A 571 -30.34 -137.51 -21.86
CA GLN A 571 -31.10 -136.34 -22.29
C GLN A 571 -31.86 -135.66 -21.13
N ILE A 572 -32.42 -136.43 -20.20
CA ILE A 572 -33.07 -135.88 -19.00
C ILE A 572 -32.04 -135.22 -18.07
N GLU A 573 -30.86 -135.83 -17.91
CA GLU A 573 -29.77 -135.27 -17.11
C GLU A 573 -29.17 -134.00 -17.75
N GLU A 574 -29.01 -133.95 -19.08
CA GLU A 574 -28.58 -132.73 -19.78
C GLU A 574 -29.57 -131.57 -19.59
N LEU A 575 -30.87 -131.83 -19.74
CA LEU A 575 -31.92 -130.84 -19.50
C LEU A 575 -31.93 -130.38 -18.03
N ALA A 576 -31.73 -131.28 -17.07
CA ALA A 576 -31.63 -130.94 -15.66
C ALA A 576 -30.38 -130.09 -15.33
N VAL A 577 -29.26 -130.31 -16.04
CA VAL A 577 -28.06 -129.47 -15.93
C VAL A 577 -28.30 -128.09 -16.55
N ARG A 578 -28.93 -128.01 -17.74
CA ARG A 578 -29.28 -126.73 -18.38
C ARG A 578 -30.21 -125.87 -17.50
N ILE A 579 -31.23 -126.47 -16.90
CA ILE A 579 -32.13 -125.77 -15.96
C ILE A 579 -31.35 -125.22 -14.75
N LYS A 580 -30.38 -125.97 -14.22
CA LYS A 580 -29.53 -125.49 -13.11
C LYS A 580 -28.59 -124.36 -13.54
N SER A 581 -28.00 -124.41 -14.74
CA SER A 581 -27.16 -123.31 -15.25
C SER A 581 -27.97 -122.05 -15.50
N ASP A 582 -29.21 -122.17 -16.02
CA ASP A 582 -30.09 -121.04 -16.26
C ASP A 582 -30.59 -120.41 -14.95
N GLN A 583 -30.88 -121.23 -13.92
CA GLN A 583 -31.17 -120.75 -12.56
C GLN A 583 -29.98 -119.99 -11.95
N GLN A 584 -28.74 -120.48 -12.12
CA GLN A 584 -27.53 -119.78 -11.70
C GLN A 584 -27.34 -118.46 -12.46
N LEU A 585 -27.53 -118.46 -13.79
CA LEU A 585 -27.42 -117.26 -14.62
C LEU A 585 -28.47 -116.21 -14.23
N TRP A 586 -29.69 -116.64 -13.91
CA TRP A 586 -30.76 -115.78 -13.42
C TRP A 586 -30.44 -115.19 -12.04
N MET A 587 -29.96 -115.99 -11.09
CA MET A 587 -29.52 -115.50 -9.77
C MET A 587 -28.38 -114.48 -9.89
N MET A 588 -27.41 -114.71 -10.78
CA MET A 588 -26.31 -113.76 -11.03
C MET A 588 -26.83 -112.45 -11.64
N ARG A 589 -27.72 -112.52 -12.64
CA ARG A 589 -28.36 -111.35 -13.26
C ARG A 589 -29.21 -110.56 -12.25
N GLN A 590 -29.95 -111.25 -11.38
CA GLN A 590 -30.73 -110.61 -10.32
C GLN A 590 -29.82 -109.98 -9.26
N GLY A 591 -28.71 -110.62 -8.89
CA GLY A 591 -27.68 -110.02 -8.03
C GLY A 591 -27.09 -108.74 -8.61
N THR A 592 -26.73 -108.75 -9.90
CA THR A 592 -26.25 -107.52 -10.57
C THR A 592 -27.33 -106.44 -10.70
N LEU A 593 -28.60 -106.83 -10.89
CA LEU A 593 -29.71 -105.88 -10.94
C LEU A 593 -29.93 -105.21 -9.57
N VAL A 594 -29.90 -105.99 -8.49
CA VAL A 594 -30.04 -105.46 -7.11
C VAL A 594 -28.87 -104.54 -6.75
N ALA A 595 -27.64 -104.90 -7.11
CA ALA A 595 -26.46 -104.05 -6.92
C ALA A 595 -26.63 -102.71 -7.66
N MET A 596 -26.99 -102.74 -8.94
CA MET A 596 -27.26 -101.55 -9.75
C MET A 596 -28.40 -100.69 -9.17
N THR A 597 -29.47 -101.30 -8.64
CA THR A 597 -30.53 -100.52 -7.98
C THR A 597 -30.06 -99.85 -6.70
N HIS A 598 -29.20 -100.50 -5.89
CA HIS A 598 -28.63 -99.85 -4.70
C HIS A 598 -27.63 -98.74 -5.05
N GLU A 599 -26.86 -98.87 -6.14
CA GLU A 599 -26.02 -97.80 -6.66
C GLU A 599 -26.86 -96.61 -7.14
N ILE A 600 -27.98 -96.85 -7.85
CA ILE A 600 -28.94 -95.80 -8.25
C ILE A 600 -29.59 -95.14 -7.02
N GLU A 601 -29.94 -95.91 -5.98
CA GLU A 601 -30.45 -95.39 -4.71
C GLU A 601 -29.40 -94.57 -3.94
N ALA A 602 -28.12 -94.94 -4.00
CA ALA A 602 -27.03 -94.17 -3.39
C ALA A 602 -26.82 -92.85 -4.16
N ASN A 603 -26.70 -92.92 -5.49
CA ASN A 603 -26.52 -91.77 -6.36
C ASN A 603 -27.69 -90.77 -6.26
N SER A 604 -28.93 -91.25 -6.14
CA SER A 604 -30.09 -90.36 -5.93
C SER A 604 -30.07 -89.67 -4.55
N LYS A 605 -29.63 -90.36 -3.50
CA LYS A 605 -29.42 -89.74 -2.17
C LYS A 605 -28.30 -88.71 -2.19
N GLU A 606 -27.22 -88.93 -2.93
CA GLU A 606 -26.13 -87.95 -3.10
C GLU A 606 -26.55 -86.76 -3.96
N MET A 607 -27.29 -86.98 -5.05
CA MET A 607 -27.85 -85.89 -5.86
C MET A 607 -28.81 -85.01 -5.04
N LEU A 608 -29.64 -85.60 -4.18
CA LEU A 608 -30.49 -84.85 -3.26
C LEU A 608 -29.68 -84.03 -2.23
N LYS A 609 -28.60 -84.59 -1.66
CA LYS A 609 -27.69 -83.84 -0.77
C LYS A 609 -27.08 -82.65 -1.51
N LEU A 610 -26.47 -82.88 -2.67
CA LEU A 610 -25.89 -81.82 -3.52
C LEU A 610 -26.92 -80.74 -3.89
N GLN A 611 -28.16 -81.12 -4.18
CA GLN A 611 -29.25 -80.18 -4.46
C GLN A 611 -29.63 -79.34 -3.22
N THR A 612 -29.65 -79.93 -2.02
CA THR A 612 -29.85 -79.18 -0.76
C THR A 612 -28.67 -78.27 -0.40
N GLU A 613 -27.43 -78.70 -0.66
CA GLU A 613 -26.24 -77.88 -0.44
C GLU A 613 -26.18 -76.72 -1.43
N TYR A 614 -26.46 -76.97 -2.71
CA TYR A 614 -26.52 -75.94 -3.75
C TYR A 614 -27.59 -74.89 -3.44
N THR A 615 -28.81 -75.30 -3.08
CA THR A 615 -29.88 -74.36 -2.70
C THR A 615 -29.55 -73.59 -1.42
N ALA A 616 -28.93 -74.21 -0.42
CA ALA A 616 -28.43 -73.52 0.78
C ALA A 616 -27.31 -72.51 0.45
N MET A 617 -26.41 -72.83 -0.48
CA MET A 617 -25.34 -71.94 -0.93
C MET A 617 -25.88 -70.77 -1.77
N GLN A 618 -26.89 -70.99 -2.63
CA GLN A 618 -27.59 -69.92 -3.34
C GLN A 618 -28.33 -68.99 -2.36
N GLN A 619 -29.04 -69.52 -1.36
CA GLN A 619 -29.67 -68.71 -0.32
C GLN A 619 -28.64 -67.94 0.54
N LYS A 620 -27.46 -68.50 0.79
CA LYS A 620 -26.36 -67.77 1.44
C LYS A 620 -25.83 -66.66 0.53
N LYS A 621 -25.58 -66.92 -0.76
CA LYS A 621 -25.12 -65.92 -1.74
C LYS A 621 -26.08 -64.73 -1.83
N ILE A 622 -27.39 -64.99 -1.85
CA ILE A 622 -28.43 -63.95 -1.85
C ILE A 622 -28.39 -63.14 -0.54
N ARG A 623 -28.25 -63.79 0.63
CA ARG A 623 -28.07 -63.09 1.92
C ARG A 623 -26.84 -62.19 1.96
N TRP A 624 -25.67 -62.71 1.59
CA TRP A 624 -24.43 -61.94 1.54
C TRP A 624 -24.54 -60.73 0.61
N ARG A 625 -25.23 -60.88 -0.53
CA ARG A 625 -25.49 -59.78 -1.46
C ARG A 625 -26.42 -58.72 -0.86
N ILE A 626 -27.52 -59.11 -0.22
CA ILE A 626 -28.44 -58.17 0.47
C ILE A 626 -27.73 -57.47 1.64
N GLU A 627 -26.91 -58.18 2.41
CA GLU A 627 -26.12 -57.61 3.51
C GLU A 627 -25.06 -56.61 3.00
N ALA A 628 -24.48 -56.85 1.83
CA ALA A 628 -23.57 -55.91 1.17
C ALA A 628 -24.31 -54.68 0.61
N GLU A 629 -25.39 -54.89 -0.14
CA GLU A 629 -26.26 -53.81 -0.66
C GLU A 629 -26.76 -52.90 0.47
N HIS A 630 -27.23 -53.47 1.60
CA HIS A 630 -27.60 -52.68 2.78
C HIS A 630 -26.42 -51.97 3.43
N HIS A 631 -25.22 -52.55 3.45
CA HIS A 631 -24.06 -51.85 4.00
C HIS A 631 -23.71 -50.63 3.15
N GLU A 632 -23.73 -50.78 1.82
CA GLU A 632 -23.55 -49.68 0.86
C GLU A 632 -24.64 -48.61 1.01
N GLU A 633 -25.92 -48.98 1.14
CA GLU A 633 -27.01 -48.04 1.47
C GLU A 633 -26.72 -47.25 2.75
N THR A 634 -26.26 -47.89 3.82
CA THR A 634 -25.94 -47.16 5.07
C THR A 634 -24.73 -46.24 4.94
N GLU A 635 -23.73 -46.55 4.11
CA GLU A 635 -22.62 -45.65 3.83
C GLU A 635 -23.04 -44.49 2.91
N LEU A 636 -23.86 -44.75 1.90
CA LEU A 636 -24.48 -43.71 1.06
C LEU A 636 -25.37 -42.77 1.89
N GLU A 637 -26.14 -43.30 2.85
CA GLU A 637 -26.90 -42.47 3.80
C GLU A 637 -26.00 -41.60 4.69
N LYS A 638 -24.89 -42.15 5.20
CA LYS A 638 -23.91 -41.37 5.99
C LYS A 638 -23.29 -40.27 5.15
N ASN A 639 -22.87 -40.59 3.92
CA ASN A 639 -22.32 -39.64 2.97
C ASN A 639 -23.34 -38.55 2.61
N ALA A 640 -24.60 -38.91 2.35
CA ALA A 640 -25.68 -37.95 2.12
C ALA A 640 -25.96 -37.07 3.36
N LYS A 641 -25.86 -37.61 4.58
CA LYS A 641 -25.98 -36.85 5.84
C LYS A 641 -24.79 -35.89 6.02
N MET A 642 -23.57 -36.31 5.69
CA MET A 642 -22.38 -35.43 5.69
C MET A 642 -22.50 -34.31 4.66
N LEU A 643 -22.85 -34.63 3.40
CA LEU A 643 -23.05 -33.65 2.33
C LEU A 643 -24.17 -32.65 2.66
N ARG A 644 -25.28 -33.09 3.27
CA ARG A 644 -26.31 -32.17 3.79
C ARG A 644 -25.77 -31.28 4.92
N GLY A 645 -24.95 -31.83 5.82
CA GLY A 645 -24.26 -31.07 6.85
C GLY A 645 -23.30 -30.02 6.28
N ASP A 646 -22.57 -30.34 5.22
CA ASP A 646 -21.65 -29.43 4.55
C ASP A 646 -22.37 -28.37 3.71
N LEU A 647 -23.48 -28.73 3.04
CA LEU A 647 -24.39 -27.75 2.41
C LEU A 647 -25.00 -26.79 3.44
N LEU A 648 -25.37 -27.27 4.63
CA LEU A 648 -25.82 -26.40 5.72
C LEU A 648 -24.70 -25.47 6.20
N LYS A 649 -23.47 -25.98 6.42
CA LYS A 649 -22.31 -25.14 6.75
C LYS A 649 -22.08 -24.08 5.67
N LEU A 650 -22.07 -24.47 4.39
CA LEU A 650 -21.87 -23.58 3.25
C LEU A 650 -22.95 -22.49 3.21
N ASN A 651 -24.22 -22.85 3.41
CA ASN A 651 -25.33 -21.89 3.51
C ASN A 651 -25.18 -20.94 4.71
N THR A 652 -24.69 -21.42 5.87
CA THR A 652 -24.39 -20.52 7.01
C THR A 652 -23.17 -19.64 6.78
N LEU A 653 -22.22 -20.03 5.93
CA LEU A 653 -21.11 -19.19 5.52
C LEU A 653 -21.55 -18.17 4.46
N LEU A 654 -22.40 -18.56 3.52
CA LEU A 654 -23.03 -17.67 2.55
C LEU A 654 -23.89 -16.61 3.23
N SER A 655 -24.71 -16.97 4.22
CA SER A 655 -25.52 -15.98 4.95
C SER A 655 -24.65 -15.03 5.79
N LYS A 656 -23.59 -15.53 6.44
CA LYS A 656 -22.60 -14.68 7.13
C LYS A 656 -21.86 -13.76 6.15
N ASN A 657 -21.47 -14.25 4.97
CA ASN A 657 -20.80 -13.44 3.96
C ASN A 657 -21.74 -12.38 3.37
N SER A 658 -23.01 -12.72 3.14
CA SER A 658 -24.05 -11.76 2.76
C SER A 658 -24.27 -10.69 3.84
N GLN A 659 -24.28 -11.06 5.12
CA GLN A 659 -24.36 -10.11 6.24
C GLN A 659 -23.12 -9.21 6.32
N LEU A 660 -21.92 -9.75 6.08
CA LEU A 660 -20.69 -8.97 6.03
C LEU A 660 -20.65 -8.03 4.81
N SER A 661 -21.12 -8.46 3.63
CA SER A 661 -21.26 -7.59 2.46
C SER A 661 -22.22 -6.44 2.75
N GLN A 662 -23.40 -6.72 3.29
CA GLN A 662 -24.38 -5.70 3.68
C GLN A 662 -23.82 -4.74 4.75
N ALA A 663 -23.05 -5.24 5.72
CA ALA A 663 -22.40 -4.40 6.71
C ALA A 663 -21.32 -3.50 6.08
N LEU A 664 -20.51 -4.01 5.15
CA LEU A 664 -19.51 -3.23 4.42
C LEU A 664 -20.14 -2.21 3.47
N GLU A 665 -21.24 -2.56 2.80
CA GLU A 665 -22.05 -1.64 1.99
C GLU A 665 -22.64 -0.51 2.85
N GLN A 666 -23.18 -0.83 4.02
CA GLN A 666 -23.67 0.16 4.99
C GLN A 666 -22.55 1.04 5.54
N GLU A 667 -21.40 0.48 5.92
CA GLU A 667 -20.25 1.28 6.35
C GLU A 667 -19.70 2.17 5.22
N ASN A 668 -19.71 1.70 3.97
CA ASN A 668 -19.28 2.50 2.83
C ASN A 668 -20.27 3.65 2.55
N ALA A 669 -21.57 3.40 2.59
CA ALA A 669 -22.58 4.46 2.50
C ALA A 669 -22.44 5.49 3.64
N LEU A 670 -22.16 5.04 4.87
CA LEU A 670 -21.86 5.94 6.00
C LEU A 670 -20.58 6.75 5.75
N ARG A 671 -19.49 6.11 5.28
CA ARG A 671 -18.23 6.80 4.92
C ARG A 671 -18.45 7.82 3.80
N GLU A 672 -19.24 7.49 2.78
CA GLU A 672 -19.62 8.42 1.71
C GLU A 672 -20.39 9.62 2.27
N THR A 673 -21.36 9.39 3.17
CA THR A 673 -22.07 10.51 3.83
C THR A 673 -21.13 11.37 4.68
N ASP A 674 -20.20 10.77 5.44
CA ASP A 674 -19.14 11.46 6.19
C ASP A 674 -18.23 12.29 5.26
N PHE A 675 -17.81 11.74 4.12
CA PHE A 675 -17.00 12.46 3.14
C PHE A 675 -17.76 13.62 2.53
N LEU A 676 -19.04 13.43 2.17
CA LEU A 676 -19.92 14.51 1.69
C LEU A 676 -20.16 15.59 2.76
N HIS A 677 -20.25 15.21 4.04
CA HIS A 677 -20.37 16.16 5.15
C HIS A 677 -19.09 16.98 5.33
N ARG A 678 -17.92 16.32 5.39
CA ARG A 678 -16.60 16.99 5.48
C ARG A 678 -16.33 17.89 4.26
N LEU A 679 -16.74 17.46 3.07
CA LEU A 679 -16.62 18.26 1.84
C LEU A 679 -17.51 19.51 1.92
N LYS A 680 -18.77 19.37 2.35
CA LYS A 680 -19.67 20.53 2.61
C LYS A 680 -19.18 21.44 3.74
N GLU A 681 -18.44 20.92 4.71
CA GLU A 681 -17.80 21.73 5.76
C GLU A 681 -16.62 22.52 5.19
N ALA A 682 -15.72 21.87 4.43
CA ALA A 682 -14.63 22.54 3.73
C ALA A 682 -15.12 23.58 2.70
N GLU A 683 -16.22 23.31 1.99
CA GLU A 683 -16.88 24.29 1.11
C GLU A 683 -17.36 25.52 1.90
N ARG A 684 -18.02 25.32 3.06
CA ARG A 684 -18.45 26.43 3.92
C ARG A 684 -17.27 27.21 4.49
N GLU A 685 -16.18 26.55 4.89
CA GLU A 685 -14.95 27.20 5.33
C GLU A 685 -14.31 28.02 4.20
N SER A 686 -14.26 27.47 2.98
CA SER A 686 -13.79 28.17 1.78
C SER A 686 -14.62 29.43 1.50
N ILE A 687 -15.96 29.30 1.50
CA ILE A 687 -16.89 30.45 1.34
C ILE A 687 -16.67 31.49 2.45
N GLN A 688 -16.50 31.07 3.71
CA GLN A 688 -16.20 32.01 4.81
C GLN A 688 -14.86 32.72 4.63
N MET A 689 -13.83 32.02 4.13
CA MET A 689 -12.53 32.63 3.84
C MET A 689 -12.60 33.58 2.65
N GLN A 690 -13.42 33.27 1.65
CA GLN A 690 -13.66 34.15 0.50
C GLN A 690 -14.41 35.42 0.91
N ILE A 691 -15.47 35.31 1.74
CA ILE A 691 -16.17 36.49 2.31
C ILE A 691 -15.22 37.34 3.18
N LYS A 692 -14.29 36.72 3.94
CA LYS A 692 -13.25 37.47 4.67
C LYS A 692 -12.29 38.17 3.71
N HIS A 693 -11.93 37.54 2.59
CA HIS A 693 -11.07 38.14 1.57
C HIS A 693 -11.75 39.33 0.91
N GLU A 694 -13.01 39.21 0.51
CA GLU A 694 -13.83 40.29 -0.05
C GLU A 694 -13.92 41.48 0.92
N ARG A 695 -14.17 41.25 2.22
CA ARG A 695 -14.14 42.32 3.24
C ARG A 695 -12.79 43.03 3.34
N ILE A 696 -11.68 42.28 3.29
CA ILE A 696 -10.33 42.85 3.30
C ILE A 696 -10.05 43.62 2.00
N GLN A 697 -10.58 43.19 0.86
CA GLN A 697 -10.51 43.95 -0.40
C GLN A 697 -11.31 45.26 -0.29
N GLU A 698 -12.55 45.23 0.21
CA GLU A 698 -13.34 46.44 0.47
C GLU A 698 -12.63 47.40 1.44
N GLU A 699 -12.05 46.90 2.52
CA GLU A 699 -11.27 47.71 3.48
C GLU A 699 -10.02 48.32 2.81
N LYS A 700 -9.31 47.55 1.99
CA LYS A 700 -8.19 48.05 1.19
C LYS A 700 -8.63 49.14 0.22
N GLU A 701 -9.75 48.96 -0.48
CA GLU A 701 -10.29 49.96 -1.41
C GLU A 701 -10.74 51.23 -0.67
N ARG A 702 -11.37 51.11 0.50
CA ARG A 702 -11.70 52.25 1.38
C ARG A 702 -10.45 53.03 1.80
N ILE A 703 -9.37 52.33 2.16
CA ILE A 703 -8.08 52.94 2.54
C ILE A 703 -7.37 53.56 1.34
N LEU A 704 -7.43 52.94 0.16
CA LEU A 704 -6.89 53.53 -1.07
C LEU A 704 -7.65 54.80 -1.47
N ASN A 705 -8.98 54.81 -1.34
CA ASN A 705 -9.79 55.99 -1.61
C ASN A 705 -9.47 57.12 -0.61
N SER A 706 -9.33 56.83 0.68
CA SER A 706 -8.94 57.86 1.67
C SER A 706 -7.50 58.36 1.51
N LEU A 707 -6.59 57.51 1.02
CA LEU A 707 -5.24 57.91 0.61
C LEU A 707 -5.28 58.88 -0.59
N VAL A 708 -6.03 58.54 -1.64
CA VAL A 708 -6.21 59.40 -2.82
C VAL A 708 -6.89 60.74 -2.44
N GLU A 709 -7.82 60.73 -1.48
CA GLU A 709 -8.39 61.96 -0.92
C GLU A 709 -7.35 62.78 -0.15
N ALA A 710 -6.50 62.14 0.67
CA ALA A 710 -5.41 62.83 1.37
C ALA A 710 -4.38 63.42 0.41
N GLU A 711 -3.99 62.69 -0.65
CA GLU A 711 -3.14 63.18 -1.73
C GLU A 711 -3.77 64.40 -2.44
N ARG A 712 -5.07 64.34 -2.76
CA ARG A 712 -5.81 65.49 -3.31
C ARG A 712 -5.78 66.69 -2.36
N GLN A 713 -5.92 66.49 -1.05
CA GLN A 713 -5.81 67.58 -0.07
C GLN A 713 -4.39 68.17 0.00
N ILE A 714 -3.35 67.33 -0.03
CA ILE A 714 -1.95 67.79 -0.10
C ILE A 714 -1.73 68.65 -1.35
N MET A 715 -2.15 68.18 -2.53
CA MET A 715 -2.06 68.94 -3.78
C MET A 715 -2.83 70.28 -3.74
N LEU A 716 -3.97 70.34 -3.04
CA LEU A 716 -4.72 71.59 -2.82
C LEU A 716 -3.98 72.55 -1.89
N TRP A 717 -3.33 72.04 -0.84
CA TRP A 717 -2.51 72.86 0.07
C TRP A 717 -1.23 73.35 -0.60
N GLU A 718 -0.56 72.53 -1.41
CA GLU A 718 0.60 72.94 -2.20
C GLU A 718 0.24 74.08 -3.17
N LYS A 719 -0.89 73.97 -3.89
CA LYS A 719 -1.38 75.05 -4.76
C LYS A 719 -1.71 76.34 -3.98
N LYS A 720 -2.31 76.24 -2.79
CA LYS A 720 -2.52 77.41 -1.92
C LYS A 720 -1.19 78.04 -1.49
N ILE A 721 -0.19 77.23 -1.14
CA ILE A 721 1.14 77.72 -0.75
C ILE A 721 1.86 78.38 -1.96
N GLN A 722 1.72 77.82 -3.16
CA GLN A 722 2.23 78.43 -4.41
C GLN A 722 1.58 79.80 -4.65
N LEU A 723 0.25 79.90 -4.62
CA LEU A 723 -0.47 81.17 -4.77
C LEU A 723 -0.09 82.21 -3.71
N VAL A 724 0.17 81.79 -2.46
CA VAL A 724 0.64 82.69 -1.39
C VAL A 724 2.08 83.15 -1.63
N LYS A 725 2.95 82.30 -2.17
CA LYS A 725 4.32 82.69 -2.57
C LYS A 725 4.30 83.65 -3.77
N GLU A 726 3.48 83.38 -4.77
CA GLU A 726 3.32 84.22 -5.96
C GLU A 726 2.76 85.60 -5.60
N THR A 727 1.66 85.66 -4.84
CA THR A 727 1.09 86.93 -4.37
C THR A 727 2.06 87.72 -3.49
N ARG A 728 2.82 87.05 -2.61
CA ARG A 728 3.89 87.71 -1.86
C ARG A 728 4.98 88.26 -2.78
N SER A 729 5.45 87.48 -3.76
CA SER A 729 6.48 87.94 -4.72
C SER A 729 6.01 89.09 -5.61
N ALA A 730 4.71 89.19 -5.89
CA ALA A 730 4.13 90.34 -6.59
C ALA A 730 4.10 91.59 -5.71
N VAL A 731 3.76 91.45 -4.42
CA VAL A 731 3.76 92.55 -3.43
C VAL A 731 5.18 93.01 -3.08
N ASP A 732 6.15 92.10 -3.03
CA ASP A 732 7.56 92.38 -2.74
C ASP A 732 8.35 92.87 -4.00
N SER A 733 7.69 93.23 -5.11
CA SER A 733 8.35 93.66 -6.35
C SER A 733 8.72 95.16 -6.36
N GLU A 734 9.94 95.48 -6.81
CA GLU A 734 10.64 96.76 -6.52
C GLU A 734 10.11 98.03 -7.21
N VAL A 735 8.97 97.97 -7.91
CA VAL A 735 8.46 99.07 -8.74
C VAL A 735 8.12 100.33 -7.92
N ASP A 736 7.65 100.16 -6.68
CA ASP A 736 7.23 101.28 -5.81
C ASP A 736 8.38 101.89 -4.97
N GLN A 737 9.60 101.34 -5.00
CA GLN A 737 10.72 101.84 -4.18
C GLN A 737 11.58 102.91 -4.88
N GLY A 738 11.55 102.99 -6.21
CA GLY A 738 12.40 103.90 -6.99
C GLY A 738 12.09 105.39 -6.74
N ASP A 739 10.81 105.76 -6.80
CA ASP A 739 10.36 107.17 -6.69
C ASP A 739 10.70 107.79 -5.33
N ILE A 740 10.68 106.99 -4.26
CA ILE A 740 11.01 107.43 -2.89
C ILE A 740 12.49 107.83 -2.76
N GLN A 741 13.39 107.24 -3.54
CA GLN A 741 14.82 107.59 -3.51
C GLN A 741 15.11 108.88 -4.29
N ILE A 742 14.42 109.11 -5.41
CA ILE A 742 14.56 110.31 -6.23
C ILE A 742 14.15 111.56 -5.43
N MET A 743 13.04 111.50 -4.67
CA MET A 743 12.60 112.61 -3.82
C MET A 743 13.61 112.97 -2.71
N LYS A 744 14.36 112.00 -2.18
CA LYS A 744 15.37 112.23 -1.13
C LYS A 744 16.63 112.92 -1.65
N ALA A 745 17.03 112.66 -2.90
CA ALA A 745 18.22 113.26 -3.50
C ALA A 745 18.07 114.78 -3.75
N GLU A 746 16.85 115.24 -4.08
CA GLU A 746 16.61 116.65 -4.41
C GLU A 746 16.62 117.56 -3.17
N ILE A 747 16.14 117.07 -2.02
CA ILE A 747 16.20 117.79 -0.74
C ILE A 747 17.66 118.15 -0.38
N HIS A 748 18.59 117.22 -0.58
CA HIS A 748 20.00 117.43 -0.23
C HIS A 748 20.71 118.48 -1.11
N ARG A 749 20.26 118.67 -2.37
CA ARG A 749 20.81 119.70 -3.27
C ARG A 749 20.50 121.13 -2.81
N MET A 750 19.36 121.36 -2.15
CA MET A 750 19.01 122.67 -1.60
C MET A 750 19.86 123.06 -0.38
N GLU A 751 20.21 122.11 0.48
CA GLU A 751 21.02 122.33 1.68
C GLU A 751 22.46 122.80 1.35
N VAL A 752 23.01 122.32 0.22
CA VAL A 752 24.35 122.70 -0.25
C VAL A 752 24.41 124.16 -0.74
N ARG A 753 23.35 124.68 -1.37
CA ARG A 753 23.29 126.08 -1.83
C ARG A 753 23.37 127.09 -0.69
N LEU A 754 22.71 126.81 0.43
CA LEU A 754 22.66 127.71 1.59
C LEU A 754 24.06 127.87 2.25
N ASN A 755 24.86 126.81 2.24
CA ASN A 755 26.22 126.81 2.78
C ASN A 755 27.27 127.57 1.95
N HIS A 756 26.98 127.95 0.70
CA HIS A 756 27.92 128.69 -0.14
C HIS A 756 27.91 130.20 0.16
N LEU A 757 26.74 130.79 0.39
CA LEU A 757 26.56 132.22 0.67
C LEU A 757 27.25 132.67 1.96
N LEU A 758 27.17 131.87 3.03
CA LEU A 758 27.79 132.19 4.33
C LEU A 758 29.33 132.27 4.27
N LYS A 759 29.98 131.58 3.30
CA LYS A 759 31.45 131.54 3.17
C LYS A 759 32.06 132.74 2.44
N GLN A 760 31.26 133.56 1.76
CA GLN A 760 31.75 134.77 1.08
C GLN A 760 31.82 135.98 2.03
N GLN A 761 30.99 136.04 3.06
CA GLN A 761 30.93 137.18 3.99
C GLN A 761 32.11 137.20 5.00
N GLU A 762 32.67 136.04 5.36
CA GLU A 762 33.79 135.93 6.31
C GLU A 762 35.18 136.26 5.75
N ARG A 763 35.33 136.42 4.42
CA ARG A 763 36.64 136.67 3.79
C ARG A 763 37.02 138.15 3.81
N LEU A 764 36.07 139.03 3.51
CA LEU A 764 36.29 140.49 3.44
C LEU A 764 36.61 141.13 4.79
N LEU A 765 36.25 140.50 5.91
CA LEU A 765 36.60 140.97 7.26
C LEU A 765 38.04 140.61 7.69
N LYS A 766 38.68 139.63 7.05
CA LYS A 766 40.01 139.11 7.47
C LYS A 766 41.20 139.81 6.80
N GLU A 767 40.96 140.64 5.79
CA GLU A 767 42.04 141.29 5.00
C GLU A 767 42.37 142.72 5.46
N SER A 768 41.46 143.41 6.15
CA SER A 768 41.70 144.75 6.71
C SER A 768 42.56 144.71 7.98
N GLU A 769 42.30 143.75 8.87
CA GLU A 769 43.02 143.58 10.14
C GLU A 769 44.51 143.24 9.93
N ALA A 770 44.82 142.42 8.92
CA ALA A 770 46.16 141.89 8.64
C ALA A 770 47.20 142.93 8.16
N THR A 771 46.83 144.20 7.93
CA THR A 771 47.75 145.24 7.43
C THR A 771 48.39 146.07 8.55
N VAL A 772 47.72 146.22 9.69
CA VAL A 772 48.22 147.00 10.85
C VAL A 772 49.27 146.21 11.62
N GLU A 773 49.08 144.89 11.76
CA GLU A 773 49.99 143.96 12.47
C GLU A 773 51.42 143.93 11.90
N ARG A 774 51.66 144.44 10.68
CA ARG A 774 52.97 144.36 10.01
C ARG A 774 53.96 145.47 10.37
N ARG A 775 53.52 146.61 10.93
CA ARG A 775 54.44 147.70 11.34
C ARG A 775 54.96 147.55 12.77
N GLU A 776 54.13 147.09 13.70
CA GLU A 776 54.55 146.84 15.09
C GLU A 776 55.58 145.70 15.18
N VAL A 777 55.45 144.69 14.31
CA VAL A 777 56.38 143.55 14.18
C VAL A 777 57.78 143.94 13.67
N ILE A 778 57.99 145.16 13.14
CA ILE A 778 59.34 145.63 12.73
C ILE A 778 60.04 146.37 13.88
N VAL A 779 59.32 147.13 14.71
CA VAL A 779 59.91 147.84 15.86
C VAL A 779 60.17 146.87 17.02
N LEU A 780 59.20 146.03 17.37
CA LEU A 780 59.36 145.05 18.44
C LEU A 780 60.36 143.92 18.08
N ARG A 781 60.74 143.73 16.81
CA ARG A 781 61.80 142.78 16.43
C ARG A 781 63.23 143.35 16.61
N ARG A 782 63.37 144.65 16.88
CA ARG A 782 64.63 145.24 17.40
C ARG A 782 64.65 145.32 18.93
N GLU A 783 63.51 145.59 19.57
CA GLU A 783 63.47 145.81 21.03
C GLU A 783 63.08 144.59 21.86
N ALA A 784 62.39 143.59 21.32
CA ALA A 784 62.21 142.27 21.94
C ALA A 784 63.41 141.32 21.70
N MET A 785 64.56 141.86 21.30
CA MET A 785 65.86 141.34 21.76
C MET A 785 66.20 141.78 23.20
N PHE A 786 65.30 142.50 23.89
CA PHE A 786 65.42 142.93 25.28
C PHE A 786 64.09 142.77 26.07
N HIS A 787 63.82 141.52 26.50
CA HIS A 787 62.91 141.10 27.59
C HIS A 787 61.39 140.94 27.32
N THR A 788 60.71 140.33 28.30
CA THR A 788 59.55 139.43 28.14
C THR A 788 58.42 139.67 29.17
N SER A 789 57.16 139.28 28.85
CA SER A 789 56.32 138.32 29.63
C SER A 789 54.79 138.60 29.87
N LYS A 790 53.97 137.57 29.58
CA LYS A 790 52.82 136.98 30.32
C LYS A 790 51.62 137.81 30.92
N LYS A 791 50.43 137.56 30.30
CA LYS A 791 49.17 136.94 30.86
C LYS A 791 47.92 137.75 31.35
N ARG A 792 46.73 137.12 31.07
CA ARG A 792 45.35 137.21 31.67
C ARG A 792 44.42 138.35 31.17
N THR A 793 43.08 138.25 31.00
CA THR A 793 42.00 137.18 31.06
C THR A 793 40.70 137.73 30.37
N THR A 794 39.62 137.00 30.02
CA THR A 794 38.49 136.63 30.95
C THR A 794 37.33 135.75 30.38
N LYS A 795 36.91 134.77 31.21
CA LYS A 795 35.54 134.27 31.52
C LYS A 795 34.56 133.69 30.46
N GLY A 796 34.73 133.84 29.15
CA GLY A 796 33.70 133.38 28.18
C GLY A 796 33.58 131.85 27.96
N GLU A 797 34.70 131.12 27.94
CA GLU A 797 34.76 129.76 27.36
C GLU A 797 34.28 128.65 28.31
N VAL A 798 34.30 128.88 29.62
CA VAL A 798 34.00 127.84 30.64
C VAL A 798 32.55 127.33 30.55
N ASN A 799 31.59 128.20 30.21
CA ASN A 799 30.17 127.84 30.17
C ASN A 799 29.76 127.10 28.88
N ARG A 800 30.50 127.24 27.78
CA ARG A 800 30.25 126.47 26.54
C ARG A 800 30.81 125.06 26.64
N VAL A 801 31.94 124.87 27.33
CA VAL A 801 32.51 123.53 27.56
C VAL A 801 31.62 122.70 28.50
N THR A 802 31.07 123.28 29.57
CA THR A 802 30.16 122.54 30.48
C THR A 802 28.84 122.12 29.81
N GLN A 803 28.21 122.97 28.99
CA GLN A 803 27.02 122.55 28.22
C GLN A 803 27.36 121.55 27.10
N GLY A 804 28.53 121.66 26.48
CA GLY A 804 29.03 120.67 25.51
C GLY A 804 29.30 119.29 26.14
N LEU A 805 29.76 119.26 27.39
CA LEU A 805 29.93 118.03 28.16
C LEU A 805 28.58 117.45 28.63
N GLN A 806 27.61 118.28 29.04
CA GLN A 806 26.27 117.80 29.42
C GLN A 806 25.52 117.14 28.25
N ARG A 807 25.62 117.67 27.02
CA ARG A 807 25.02 117.02 25.83
C ARG A 807 25.73 115.72 25.47
N LYS A 808 27.06 115.69 25.51
CA LYS A 808 27.83 114.45 25.31
C LYS A 808 27.48 113.38 26.35
N ILE A 809 27.28 113.77 27.62
CA ILE A 809 26.81 112.86 28.68
C ILE A 809 25.41 112.32 28.34
N HIS A 810 24.46 113.18 27.92
CA HIS A 810 23.12 112.75 27.50
C HIS A 810 23.12 111.82 26.28
N ASP A 811 23.95 112.10 25.28
CA ASP A 811 24.10 111.26 24.09
C ASP A 811 24.79 109.92 24.42
N THR A 812 25.76 109.90 25.35
CA THR A 812 26.27 108.63 25.90
C THR A 812 25.25 107.90 26.76
N HIS A 813 24.37 108.61 27.48
CA HIS A 813 23.34 107.99 28.31
C HIS A 813 22.24 107.36 27.45
N LYS A 814 21.84 108.00 26.34
CA LYS A 814 20.97 107.40 25.33
C LYS A 814 21.58 106.15 24.70
N ARG A 815 22.85 106.21 24.29
CA ARG A 815 23.57 105.03 23.78
C ARG A 815 23.70 103.93 24.82
N VAL A 816 23.90 104.26 26.10
CA VAL A 816 23.88 103.28 27.19
C VAL A 816 22.49 102.68 27.38
N VAL A 817 21.40 103.47 27.30
CA VAL A 817 20.03 102.93 27.34
C VAL A 817 19.73 102.06 26.12
N GLU A 818 20.18 102.44 24.91
CA GLU A 818 20.08 101.64 23.69
C GLU A 818 20.89 100.33 23.79
N TYR A 819 22.11 100.37 24.34
CA TYR A 819 22.91 99.17 24.60
C TYR A 819 22.33 98.32 25.73
N GLU A 820 21.79 98.90 26.80
CA GLU A 820 21.07 98.15 27.84
C GLU A 820 19.77 97.57 27.31
N GLN A 821 19.09 98.23 26.39
CA GLN A 821 17.88 97.74 25.74
C GLN A 821 18.21 96.61 24.76
N GLY A 822 19.28 96.73 23.99
CA GLY A 822 19.84 95.62 23.21
C GLY A 822 20.35 94.47 24.08
N ILE A 823 20.94 94.74 25.26
CA ILE A 823 21.32 93.72 26.23
C ILE A 823 20.08 93.07 26.86
N ARG A 824 19.02 93.82 27.15
CA ARG A 824 17.73 93.29 27.63
C ARG A 824 17.06 92.44 26.56
N GLU A 825 17.05 92.86 25.29
CA GLU A 825 16.55 92.09 24.15
C GLU A 825 17.39 90.83 23.86
N LEU A 826 18.72 90.89 24.04
CA LEU A 826 19.61 89.73 23.95
C LEU A 826 19.50 88.81 25.16
N GLN A 827 19.20 89.32 26.36
CA GLN A 827 18.93 88.53 27.56
C GLN A 827 17.55 87.88 27.50
N GLU A 828 16.52 88.60 27.04
CA GLU A 828 15.21 88.02 26.72
C GLU A 828 15.33 87.03 25.56
N GLY A 829 16.15 87.32 24.55
CA GLY A 829 16.48 86.39 23.47
C GLY A 829 17.19 85.14 23.99
N GLN A 830 18.14 85.28 24.91
CA GLN A 830 18.84 84.18 25.57
C GLN A 830 17.91 83.39 26.49
N VAL A 831 17.01 84.05 27.23
CA VAL A 831 16.00 83.41 28.08
C VAL A 831 15.02 82.65 27.19
N ARG A 832 14.40 83.29 26.18
CA ARG A 832 13.50 82.63 25.21
C ARG A 832 14.19 81.51 24.44
N LEU A 833 15.45 81.64 24.06
CA LEU A 833 16.23 80.55 23.45
C LEU A 833 16.58 79.45 24.46
N SER A 834 16.79 79.77 25.74
CA SER A 834 17.00 78.79 26.80
C SER A 834 15.71 78.08 27.20
N GLU A 835 14.57 78.76 27.14
CA GLU A 835 13.22 78.23 27.31
C GLU A 835 12.83 77.38 26.10
N LEU A 836 13.14 77.80 24.88
CA LEU A 836 12.99 76.97 23.67
C LEU A 836 13.95 75.78 23.71
N LEU A 837 15.19 75.92 24.21
CA LEU A 837 16.10 74.79 24.45
C LEU A 837 15.63 73.89 25.59
N ALA A 838 15.00 74.44 26.62
CA ALA A 838 14.41 73.67 27.72
C ALA A 838 13.16 72.94 27.25
N GLN A 839 12.30 73.56 26.44
CA GLN A 839 11.15 72.94 25.79
C GLN A 839 11.57 71.94 24.70
N GLN A 840 12.65 72.19 23.96
CA GLN A 840 13.23 71.23 23.02
C GLN A 840 13.87 70.06 23.76
N LYS A 841 14.60 70.30 24.86
CA LYS A 841 15.12 69.24 25.74
C LYS A 841 14.00 68.50 26.48
N GLN A 842 12.92 69.17 26.84
CA GLN A 842 11.76 68.57 27.47
C GLN A 842 11.00 67.73 26.45
N LYS A 843 10.71 68.25 25.25
CA LYS A 843 10.18 67.48 24.12
C LYS A 843 11.10 66.34 23.71
N LEU A 844 12.42 66.50 23.76
CA LEU A 844 13.37 65.42 23.54
C LEU A 844 13.41 64.44 24.71
N SER A 845 13.14 64.85 25.95
CA SER A 845 13.01 63.93 27.10
C SER A 845 11.65 63.24 27.15
N GLU A 846 10.62 63.86 26.59
CA GLU A 846 9.28 63.30 26.36
C GLU A 846 9.29 62.38 25.14
N LEU A 847 10.03 62.70 24.07
CA LEU A 847 10.25 61.84 22.91
C LEU A 847 11.25 60.71 23.19
N CYS A 848 12.27 60.95 24.01
CA CYS A 848 13.09 59.87 24.55
C CYS A 848 12.31 59.08 25.60
N GLY A 849 11.40 59.70 26.35
CA GLY A 849 10.52 59.03 27.30
C GLY A 849 9.49 58.14 26.61
N THR A 850 8.87 58.63 25.53
CA THR A 850 8.05 57.79 24.66
C THR A 850 8.90 56.80 23.89
N SER A 851 10.15 57.10 23.49
CA SER A 851 11.07 56.05 23.01
C SER A 851 11.27 54.99 24.08
N TYR A 852 11.66 55.32 25.31
CA TYR A 852 11.86 54.39 26.42
C TYR A 852 10.58 53.65 26.87
N VAL A 853 9.39 54.03 26.40
CA VAL A 853 8.12 53.28 26.56
C VAL A 853 7.79 52.48 25.30
N LEU A 854 8.02 53.04 24.12
CA LEU A 854 7.87 52.41 22.81
C LEU A 854 8.95 51.36 22.56
N ASP A 855 10.11 51.42 23.20
CA ASP A 855 11.23 50.49 23.11
C ASP A 855 10.88 49.18 23.82
N PRO A 856 10.40 49.15 25.09
CA PRO A 856 9.86 47.93 25.66
C PRO A 856 8.53 47.50 25.00
N GLU A 857 7.70 48.40 24.47
CA GLU A 857 6.55 48.00 23.65
C GLU A 857 6.96 47.38 22.31
N PHE A 858 8.03 47.88 21.67
CA PHE A 858 8.59 47.36 20.43
C PHE A 858 9.35 46.05 20.68
N GLU A 859 10.09 45.93 21.78
CA GLU A 859 10.62 44.66 22.26
C GLU A 859 9.49 43.67 22.58
N ASN A 860 8.37 44.10 23.17
CA ASN A 860 7.21 43.24 23.42
C ASN A 860 6.49 42.86 22.11
N LEU A 861 6.40 43.77 21.13
CA LEU A 861 5.85 43.53 19.80
C LEU A 861 6.78 42.65 18.95
N GLN A 862 8.10 42.78 19.12
CA GLN A 862 9.09 41.93 18.49
C GLN A 862 9.15 40.57 19.18
N ASP A 863 9.11 40.49 20.50
CA ASP A 863 8.99 39.26 21.28
C ASP A 863 7.66 38.54 20.96
N THR A 864 6.56 39.25 20.74
CA THR A 864 5.29 38.63 20.30
C THR A 864 5.32 38.25 18.83
N LYS A 865 5.93 39.05 17.93
CA LYS A 865 6.20 38.67 16.54
C LYS A 865 7.11 37.44 16.45
N GLU A 866 8.12 37.33 17.29
CA GLU A 866 9.05 36.20 17.36
C GLU A 866 8.42 34.98 18.03
N ARG A 867 7.60 35.16 19.08
CA ARG A 867 6.73 34.07 19.60
C ARG A 867 5.74 33.61 18.54
N ASN A 868 5.10 34.52 17.81
CA ASN A 868 4.13 34.20 16.75
C ASN A 868 4.81 33.56 15.54
N LEU A 869 6.03 33.96 15.19
CA LEU A 869 6.83 33.35 14.13
C LEU A 869 7.38 31.99 14.56
N ALA A 870 7.84 31.84 15.80
CA ALA A 870 8.22 30.53 16.36
C ALA A 870 7.00 29.60 16.47
N HIS A 871 5.82 30.12 16.80
CA HIS A 871 4.56 29.39 16.82
C HIS A 871 4.13 29.02 15.40
N LEU A 872 4.18 29.94 14.43
CA LEU A 872 3.94 29.66 13.01
C LEU A 872 4.93 28.65 12.45
N VAL A 873 6.22 28.72 12.75
CA VAL A 873 7.21 27.71 12.36
C VAL A 873 6.96 26.38 13.08
N SER A 874 6.45 26.39 14.33
CA SER A 874 6.01 25.17 15.01
C SER A 874 4.76 24.56 14.37
N LEU A 875 3.82 25.40 13.90
CA LEU A 875 2.61 24.99 13.19
C LEU A 875 2.92 24.55 11.76
N GLN A 876 3.84 25.21 11.05
CA GLN A 876 4.30 24.84 9.72
C GLN A 876 5.17 23.58 9.76
N SER A 877 6.02 23.40 10.78
CA SER A 877 6.75 22.14 10.96
C SER A 877 5.84 21.01 11.46
N ARG A 878 4.80 21.31 12.27
CA ARG A 878 3.71 20.37 12.56
C ARG A 878 2.92 20.04 11.29
N MET A 879 2.62 21.02 10.44
CA MET A 879 1.87 20.84 9.19
C MET A 879 2.70 20.08 8.16
N LYS A 880 4.01 20.31 8.05
CA LYS A 880 4.95 19.50 7.26
C LYS A 880 5.09 18.08 7.81
N LYS A 881 5.07 17.89 9.14
CA LYS A 881 5.03 16.55 9.75
C LYS A 881 3.70 15.85 9.52
N LEU A 882 2.59 16.58 9.53
CA LEU A 882 1.26 16.04 9.18
C LEU A 882 1.16 15.75 7.67
N GLN A 883 1.73 16.59 6.80
CA GLN A 883 1.88 16.31 5.37
C GLN A 883 2.75 15.07 5.15
N GLY A 884 3.89 14.94 5.84
CA GLY A 884 4.71 13.72 5.78
C GLY A 884 4.01 12.46 6.31
N VAL A 885 3.03 12.60 7.23
CA VAL A 885 2.11 11.53 7.64
C VAL A 885 1.08 11.25 6.53
N CYS A 886 0.51 12.27 5.89
CA CYS A 886 -0.39 12.14 4.74
C CYS A 886 0.29 11.54 3.49
N GLU A 887 1.58 11.80 3.31
CA GLU A 887 2.47 11.23 2.27
C GLU A 887 2.96 9.81 2.65
N GLY A 888 2.58 9.28 3.82
CA GLY A 888 2.86 7.91 4.25
C GLY A 888 4.28 7.64 4.78
N SER A 889 5.14 8.65 4.88
CA SER A 889 6.52 8.49 5.37
C SER A 889 6.61 8.25 6.90
N TYR A 890 5.58 8.64 7.66
CA TYR A 890 5.50 8.45 9.11
C TYR A 890 4.26 7.66 9.52
N ARG A 891 4.46 6.53 10.22
CA ARG A 891 3.38 5.75 10.84
C ARG A 891 3.14 6.22 12.28
N ALA A 892 1.93 6.63 12.61
CA ALA A 892 1.56 7.00 13.97
C ALA A 892 1.65 5.79 14.92
N SER A 893 2.35 5.94 16.05
CA SER A 893 2.55 4.89 17.04
C SER A 893 1.39 4.83 18.03
N ALA A 894 0.62 3.74 18.00
CA ALA A 894 -0.53 3.53 18.88
C ALA A 894 -0.13 2.85 20.20
N THR A 895 -0.01 3.64 21.28
CA THR A 895 -0.27 3.25 22.69
C THR A 895 -0.06 4.49 23.57
N SER A 896 -1.11 4.93 24.28
CA SER A 896 -1.13 6.23 24.97
C SER A 896 0.03 6.43 25.97
N GLU A 897 0.35 5.40 26.75
CA GLU A 897 1.40 5.44 27.77
C GLU A 897 2.81 5.61 27.19
N SER A 898 3.10 5.01 26.03
CA SER A 898 4.40 5.17 25.35
C SER A 898 4.60 6.60 24.83
N VAL A 899 3.50 7.24 24.40
CA VAL A 899 3.49 8.63 23.95
C VAL A 899 3.60 9.58 25.14
N ALA A 900 2.94 9.27 26.27
CA ALA A 900 3.04 10.05 27.51
C ALA A 900 4.46 10.04 28.10
N ALA A 901 5.12 8.87 28.17
CA ALA A 901 6.50 8.75 28.65
C ALA A 901 7.51 9.46 27.70
N ALA A 902 7.30 9.35 26.39
CA ALA A 902 8.11 10.08 25.41
C ALA A 902 7.91 11.60 25.50
N LEU A 903 6.68 12.06 25.71
CA LEU A 903 6.36 13.47 25.97
C LEU A 903 7.00 13.97 27.26
N GLN A 904 6.94 13.21 28.36
CA GLN A 904 7.60 13.56 29.62
C GLN A 904 9.12 13.70 29.45
N SER A 905 9.79 12.73 28.82
CA SER A 905 11.24 12.82 28.57
C SER A 905 11.62 14.01 27.67
N GLN A 906 10.79 14.35 26.68
CA GLN A 906 11.00 15.56 25.87
C GLN A 906 10.72 16.85 26.66
N MET A 907 9.70 16.88 27.51
CA MET A 907 9.43 18.03 28.40
C MET A 907 10.55 18.22 29.43
N GLU A 908 11.14 17.16 29.95
CA GLU A 908 12.29 17.21 30.86
C GLU A 908 13.54 17.74 30.15
N ARG A 909 13.83 17.30 28.92
CA ARG A 909 14.93 17.86 28.11
C ARG A 909 14.72 19.34 27.78
N VAL A 910 13.49 19.74 27.44
CA VAL A 910 13.16 21.15 27.18
C VAL A 910 13.23 21.99 28.45
N ARG A 911 12.84 21.46 29.62
CA ARG A 911 13.01 22.12 30.93
C ARG A 911 14.49 22.24 31.31
N ALA A 912 15.29 21.20 31.10
CA ALA A 912 16.73 21.21 31.36
C ALA A 912 17.46 22.24 30.47
N ALA A 913 17.14 22.29 29.17
CA ALA A 913 17.63 23.33 28.27
C ALA A 913 17.18 24.74 28.70
N GLY A 914 15.95 24.88 29.20
CA GLY A 914 15.43 26.12 29.77
C GLY A 914 16.19 26.58 31.01
N THR A 915 16.50 25.67 31.95
CA THR A 915 17.29 25.99 33.16
C THR A 915 18.74 26.33 32.85
N ILE A 916 19.33 25.72 31.80
CA ILE A 916 20.67 26.09 31.32
C ILE A 916 20.64 27.50 30.72
N LEU A 917 19.66 27.82 29.88
CA LEU A 917 19.50 29.17 29.32
C LEU A 917 19.23 30.23 30.38
N GLN A 918 18.48 29.92 31.45
CA GLN A 918 18.29 30.85 32.57
C GLN A 918 19.60 31.14 33.30
N ARG A 919 20.41 30.11 33.61
CA ARG A 919 21.75 30.32 34.21
C ARG A 919 22.68 31.14 33.32
N VAL A 920 22.72 30.88 32.02
CA VAL A 920 23.55 31.66 31.08
C VAL A 920 23.08 33.12 30.99
N CYS A 921 21.78 33.39 31.08
CA CYS A 921 21.26 34.76 31.14
C CYS A 921 21.55 35.46 32.48
N GLU A 922 21.64 34.72 33.60
CA GLU A 922 22.03 35.23 34.92
C GLU A 922 23.55 35.52 34.99
N GLU A 923 24.38 34.67 34.38
CA GLU A 923 25.84 34.80 34.34
C GLU A 923 26.33 35.86 33.34
N PHE A 924 25.60 36.10 32.24
CA PHE A 924 26.00 37.03 31.17
C PHE A 924 24.88 37.99 30.75
N PRO A 925 24.56 39.04 31.55
CA PRO A 925 23.48 39.98 31.26
C PRO A 925 23.67 40.75 29.94
N GLN A 926 24.90 40.91 29.45
CA GLN A 926 25.20 41.57 28.17
C GLN A 926 24.65 40.80 26.95
N HIS A 927 24.38 39.50 27.07
CA HIS A 927 23.84 38.66 26.00
C HIS A 927 22.34 38.35 26.16
N GLN A 928 21.69 38.92 27.19
CA GLN A 928 20.30 38.66 27.52
C GLN A 928 19.36 38.97 26.35
N GLY A 929 19.59 40.05 25.58
CA GLY A 929 18.80 40.39 24.39
C GLY A 929 18.90 39.37 23.26
N ALA A 930 20.10 38.85 22.97
CA ALA A 930 20.30 37.84 21.92
C ALA A 930 19.72 36.48 22.30
N LEU A 931 19.77 36.11 23.60
CA LEU A 931 19.24 34.86 24.13
C LEU A 931 17.73 34.90 24.38
N ARG A 932 17.12 36.09 24.49
CA ARG A 932 15.68 36.32 24.69
C ARG A 932 14.83 35.57 23.66
N ARG A 933 15.17 35.68 22.37
CA ARG A 933 14.50 34.96 21.26
C ARG A 933 14.46 33.44 21.47
N LEU A 934 15.54 32.84 21.97
CA LEU A 934 15.63 31.40 22.24
C LEU A 934 14.84 31.01 23.49
N ALA A 935 14.92 31.81 24.57
CA ALA A 935 14.13 31.61 25.78
C ALA A 935 12.62 31.65 25.48
N LEU A 936 12.17 32.57 24.63
CA LEU A 936 10.77 32.69 24.22
C LEU A 936 10.30 31.57 23.29
N ALA A 937 11.16 31.10 22.37
CA ALA A 937 10.86 29.93 21.54
C ALA A 937 10.73 28.64 22.37
N LEU A 938 11.53 28.47 23.42
CA LEU A 938 11.39 27.37 24.38
C LEU A 938 10.14 27.52 25.25
N ALA A 939 9.83 28.73 25.74
CA ALA A 939 8.61 29.01 26.48
C ALA A 939 7.35 28.63 25.66
N ALA A 940 7.26 29.06 24.40
CA ALA A 940 6.18 28.69 23.49
C ALA A 940 6.05 27.17 23.25
N ARG A 941 7.19 26.45 23.19
CA ARG A 941 7.22 24.98 23.12
C ARG A 941 6.74 24.32 24.41
N THR A 942 7.03 24.88 25.59
CA THR A 942 6.48 24.35 26.86
C THR A 942 4.99 24.65 27.05
N GLN A 943 4.49 25.77 26.53
CA GLN A 943 3.06 26.10 26.57
C GLN A 943 2.25 25.18 25.64
N THR A 944 2.72 24.95 24.42
CA THR A 944 2.09 24.02 23.48
C THR A 944 2.16 22.56 23.95
N ALA A 945 3.20 22.17 24.69
CA ALA A 945 3.24 20.87 25.37
C ALA A 945 2.27 20.80 26.58
N ARG A 946 2.09 21.89 27.34
CA ARG A 946 1.13 21.94 28.47
C ARG A 946 -0.32 21.87 28.01
N THR A 947 -0.69 22.48 26.88
CA THR A 947 -2.04 22.32 26.32
C THR A 947 -2.30 20.91 25.78
N GLN A 948 -1.25 20.19 25.35
CA GLN A 948 -1.37 18.78 24.97
C GLN A 948 -1.64 17.85 26.15
N VAL A 949 -0.97 18.05 27.31
CA VAL A 949 -1.25 17.26 28.53
C VAL A 949 -2.72 17.38 28.95
N ARG A 950 -3.32 18.57 28.85
CA ARG A 950 -4.69 18.81 29.31
C ARG A 950 -5.79 18.27 28.40
N VAL A 951 -5.47 17.97 27.13
CA VAL A 951 -6.44 17.40 26.16
C VAL A 951 -6.37 15.86 26.15
N GLN A 952 -5.33 15.25 26.74
CA GLN A 952 -5.33 13.80 27.03
C GLN A 952 -6.21 13.42 28.25
N GLU A 953 -6.76 14.39 28.99
CA GLU A 953 -7.65 14.14 30.14
C GLU A 953 -9.15 14.12 29.79
N THR A 954 -9.55 14.38 28.52
CA THR A 954 -10.97 14.39 28.10
C THR A 954 -11.24 13.76 26.73
N SER A 955 -10.63 12.61 26.44
CA SER A 955 -11.09 11.68 25.38
C SER A 955 -10.71 10.24 25.72
#